data_AF-A0A2V8NNB0-F1
#
_entry.id   AF-A0A2V8NNB0-F1
#
_cell.length_a   1.000
_cell.length_b   1.000
_cell.length_c   1.000
_cell.angle_alpha   90.00
_cell.angle_beta   90.00
_cell.angle_gamma   90.00
#
_symmetry.space_group_name_H-M   'P 1'
#
loop_
_entity.id
_entity.type
_entity.pdbx_description
1 polymer ?
#
loop_
_entity_poly.entity_id
_entity_poly.type
_entity_poly.pdbx_seq_one_letter_code
_entity_poly.pdbx_strand_id
1 'polypeptide(L)'
;MRKYQSIFTRLFFICCLFALLLAGVSKRAERAKAQSTRPVLISEATSTRAVAFESVTQKREPFTLTSSVPFSDDSRTRINLFAMNLSLQPGDSASDVMAEAEDGAHKIYPLKVEYVGPVPDQKWVASIIIRLNDDMGDLGDVLVKITYRGVSSNRVRVGIGHTGDGPEDDAGAAPTPGSLQPILPPNNATAGTLTTGEVQTVIAQAVSAAASLGKPVTVAVVDKEGNVLGVFKMTGAPSTTLISGGGTSGRGLEGLSVPSSLAAISKAGTAAFFSTTGNAFTTRTAGFIVQEHFPPRVDNQPGGPLYGVQFSSLPCSDIKKPGLPLGLSADPGSMPIYKGGVAVGGVGIEGDGIYGVDKDPTDFDQPFEEVIAVSAVRGFETPSTIRGDNILVNGIRLAFVNVNQAIAPATIAFGSLPGAVDTSFPIRGAQPSAFTPTVVGGISGEVDARFFPFIASPTVSANSLTASDVNTIISHAAQQANITRAAIRQPLGSNARVSITVVDADGVVLGIFRLADAPVFGFDVSAQKARTAAFYSRANTGTLLRGAGQGSYVDRAAADGVGLNGAFAFSDRGGGFLHRPFFPDGINNTAPGPFSTGFPEWSIFNVGLQLDLVKTNLLATLGGASVPCTSIPNIPNGIQIFAGSVPLFKNGTLVGAIGISGDGIDQDDLIASAGAQGYAPPVEIRCDQLFVRGVRLPFVKFPRSPNL
;
A
#
# COMPACT_ATOMS: atom_id res chain seq x y z
N MET A 1 -79.02 -2.11 -43.18
CA MET A 1 -77.83 -1.36 -42.69
C MET A 1 -77.82 -1.02 -41.20
N ARG A 2 -78.95 -1.00 -40.45
CA ARG A 2 -78.96 -0.71 -38.99
C ARG A 2 -78.54 -1.85 -38.05
N LYS A 3 -78.65 -3.13 -38.45
CA LYS A 3 -78.26 -4.28 -37.59
C LYS A 3 -76.74 -4.53 -37.51
N TYR A 4 -75.97 -4.15 -38.52
CA TYR A 4 -74.50 -4.33 -38.52
C TYR A 4 -73.77 -3.27 -37.70
N GLN A 5 -74.29 -2.03 -37.61
CA GLN A 5 -73.70 -0.99 -36.76
C GLN A 5 -73.77 -1.34 -35.26
N SER A 6 -74.89 -1.88 -34.77
CA SER A 6 -75.05 -2.22 -33.35
C SER A 6 -74.10 -3.32 -32.87
N ILE A 7 -73.74 -4.26 -33.73
CA ILE A 7 -72.81 -5.36 -33.39
C ILE A 7 -71.38 -4.82 -33.37
N PHE A 8 -71.00 -4.01 -34.36
CA PHE A 8 -69.68 -3.39 -34.41
C PHE A 8 -69.43 -2.45 -33.22
N THR A 9 -70.41 -1.64 -32.82
CA THR A 9 -70.23 -0.72 -31.67
C THR A 9 -70.10 -1.49 -30.35
N ARG A 10 -70.84 -2.60 -30.16
CA ARG A 10 -70.71 -3.45 -28.97
C ARG A 10 -69.40 -4.23 -28.94
N LEU A 11 -68.94 -4.74 -30.08
CA LEU A 11 -67.63 -5.41 -30.18
C LEU A 11 -66.47 -4.44 -29.93
N PHE A 12 -66.57 -3.21 -30.46
CA PHE A 12 -65.57 -2.17 -30.26
C PHE A 12 -65.50 -1.72 -28.78
N PHE A 13 -66.64 -1.57 -28.11
CA PHE A 13 -66.66 -1.24 -26.67
C PHE A 13 -66.10 -2.37 -25.80
N ILE A 14 -66.40 -3.64 -26.12
CA ILE A 14 -65.85 -4.80 -25.39
C ILE A 14 -64.34 -4.91 -25.63
N CYS A 15 -63.85 -4.70 -26.87
CA CYS A 15 -62.42 -4.67 -27.17
C CYS A 15 -61.70 -3.50 -26.48
N CYS A 16 -62.31 -2.31 -26.41
CA CYS A 16 -61.74 -1.17 -25.67
C CYS A 16 -61.73 -1.42 -24.16
N LEU A 17 -62.76 -2.05 -23.59
CA LEU A 17 -62.76 -2.43 -22.17
C LEU A 17 -61.69 -3.49 -21.88
N PHE A 18 -61.53 -4.49 -22.74
CA PHE A 18 -60.48 -5.50 -22.62
C PHE A 18 -59.07 -4.90 -22.78
N ALA A 19 -58.89 -3.94 -23.69
CA ALA A 19 -57.63 -3.23 -23.88
C ALA A 19 -57.28 -2.31 -22.69
N LEU A 20 -58.28 -1.68 -22.05
CA LEU A 20 -58.10 -0.89 -20.83
C LEU A 20 -57.84 -1.75 -19.60
N LEU A 21 -58.48 -2.92 -19.49
CA LEU A 21 -58.18 -3.93 -18.46
C LEU A 21 -56.78 -4.54 -18.67
N LEU A 22 -56.39 -4.88 -19.90
CA LEU A 22 -55.05 -5.37 -20.23
C LEU A 22 -53.97 -4.28 -20.02
N ALA A 23 -54.24 -3.02 -20.34
CA ALA A 23 -53.30 -1.92 -20.07
C ALA A 23 -53.20 -1.58 -18.57
N GLY A 24 -54.29 -1.73 -17.80
CA GLY A 24 -54.28 -1.58 -16.34
C GLY A 24 -53.55 -2.72 -15.61
N VAL A 25 -53.65 -3.95 -16.13
CA VAL A 25 -52.90 -5.11 -15.63
C VAL A 25 -51.43 -5.04 -16.06
N SER A 26 -51.11 -4.60 -17.28
CA SER A 26 -49.73 -4.40 -17.75
C SER A 26 -48.99 -3.29 -17.01
N LYS A 27 -49.66 -2.17 -16.66
CA LYS A 27 -49.03 -1.10 -15.83
C LYS A 27 -48.80 -1.50 -14.38
N ARG A 28 -49.60 -2.42 -13.83
CA ARG A 28 -49.32 -3.05 -12.52
C ARG A 28 -48.26 -4.14 -12.60
N ALA A 29 -48.19 -4.88 -13.71
CA ALA A 29 -47.21 -5.93 -13.93
C ALA A 29 -45.78 -5.38 -14.18
N GLU A 30 -45.63 -4.21 -14.81
CA GLU A 30 -44.31 -3.56 -14.96
C GLU A 30 -43.76 -2.95 -13.66
N ARG A 31 -44.61 -2.66 -12.67
CA ARG A 31 -44.17 -2.21 -11.34
C ARG A 31 -43.63 -3.32 -10.45
N ALA A 32 -43.86 -4.59 -10.81
CA ALA A 32 -43.44 -5.75 -10.03
C ALA A 32 -42.23 -6.46 -10.66
N LYS A 33 -41.13 -5.74 -10.86
CA LYS A 33 -39.80 -6.36 -10.88
C LYS A 33 -39.18 -6.16 -9.50
N ALA A 34 -39.02 -7.26 -8.77
CA ALA A 34 -38.27 -7.29 -7.52
C ALA A 34 -36.86 -6.75 -7.76
N GLN A 35 -36.35 -5.98 -6.80
CA GLN A 35 -34.95 -5.56 -6.84
C GLN A 35 -34.05 -6.80 -6.79
N SER A 36 -33.06 -6.88 -7.67
CA SER A 36 -32.14 -8.04 -7.71
C SER A 36 -31.17 -8.08 -6.53
N THR A 37 -30.98 -6.96 -5.85
CA THR A 37 -30.07 -6.78 -4.72
C THR A 37 -30.82 -6.36 -3.47
N ARG A 38 -30.54 -7.00 -2.34
CA ARG A 38 -31.14 -6.65 -1.04
C ARG A 38 -30.59 -5.29 -0.57
N PRO A 39 -31.44 -4.32 -0.16
CA PRO A 39 -30.99 -3.13 0.54
C PRO A 39 -30.25 -3.50 1.83
N VAL A 40 -29.19 -2.79 2.20
CA VAL A 40 -28.43 -3.07 3.43
C VAL A 40 -28.32 -1.80 4.24
N LEU A 41 -29.02 -1.73 5.38
CA LEU A 41 -28.85 -0.65 6.36
C LEU A 41 -27.44 -0.74 6.96
N ILE A 42 -26.78 0.40 7.11
CA ILE A 42 -25.40 0.50 7.59
C ILE A 42 -25.39 0.65 9.11
N SER A 43 -24.57 -0.16 9.78
CA SER A 43 -24.32 -0.16 11.22
C SER A 43 -22.86 0.16 11.54
N GLU A 44 -22.55 0.35 12.81
CA GLU A 44 -21.21 0.59 13.30
C GLU A 44 -20.29 -0.61 13.06
N ALA A 45 -18.98 -0.37 12.94
CA ALA A 45 -18.03 -1.42 12.54
C ALA A 45 -17.93 -2.62 13.49
N THR A 46 -18.32 -2.44 14.75
CA THR A 46 -18.22 -3.45 15.82
C THR A 46 -19.57 -3.88 16.39
N SER A 47 -20.69 -3.33 15.88
CA SER A 47 -22.03 -3.67 16.36
C SER A 47 -23.10 -3.57 15.27
N THR A 48 -24.28 -4.11 15.54
CA THR A 48 -25.48 -3.99 14.68
C THR A 48 -26.18 -2.63 14.83
N ARG A 49 -25.64 -1.73 15.67
CA ARG A 49 -26.17 -0.39 15.94
C ARG A 49 -26.02 0.50 14.73
N ALA A 50 -27.11 1.13 14.29
CA ALA A 50 -27.16 1.89 13.06
C ALA A 50 -26.17 3.07 13.09
N VAL A 51 -25.55 3.37 11.95
CA VAL A 51 -25.02 4.72 11.74
C VAL A 51 -26.21 5.62 11.50
N ALA A 52 -26.61 6.36 12.53
CA ALA A 52 -27.83 7.17 12.53
C ALA A 52 -27.62 8.54 13.20
N PHE A 53 -28.32 9.55 12.70
CA PHE A 53 -28.32 10.90 13.27
C PHE A 53 -29.71 11.51 13.24
N GLU A 54 -30.01 12.42 14.17
CA GLU A 54 -31.18 13.28 14.05
C GLU A 54 -30.95 14.22 12.86
N SER A 55 -31.93 14.30 11.95
CA SER A 55 -31.70 14.83 10.59
C SER A 55 -31.31 16.30 10.54
N VAL A 56 -31.58 17.06 11.59
CA VAL A 56 -31.36 18.52 11.66
C VAL A 56 -30.13 18.84 12.50
N THR A 57 -30.12 18.35 13.73
CA THR A 57 -29.11 18.63 14.75
C THR A 57 -27.86 17.75 14.61
N GLN A 58 -27.94 16.69 13.80
CA GLN A 58 -26.87 15.70 13.60
C GLN A 58 -26.40 15.03 14.89
N LYS A 59 -27.22 15.07 15.95
CA LYS A 59 -26.94 14.36 17.20
C LYS A 59 -27.11 12.85 16.98
N ARG A 60 -26.25 12.08 17.64
CA ARG A 60 -26.41 10.63 17.77
C ARG A 60 -27.45 10.30 18.84
N GLU A 61 -27.86 9.04 18.84
CA GLU A 61 -28.81 8.47 19.80
C GLU A 61 -28.30 8.50 21.26
N PRO A 62 -29.16 8.29 22.27
CA PRO A 62 -30.59 7.97 22.16
C PRO A 62 -31.42 9.13 21.59
N PHE A 63 -32.33 8.82 20.68
CA PHE A 63 -33.17 9.83 20.03
C PHE A 63 -34.40 10.14 20.87
N THR A 64 -34.58 11.40 21.24
CA THR A 64 -35.84 11.85 21.86
C THR A 64 -36.97 11.75 20.86
N LEU A 65 -38.20 11.54 21.33
CA LEU A 65 -39.38 11.46 20.47
C LEU A 65 -39.71 12.79 19.79
N THR A 66 -39.45 13.89 20.48
CA THR A 66 -39.68 15.24 19.97
C THR A 66 -38.37 15.92 19.60
N SER A 67 -38.33 16.54 18.42
CA SER A 67 -37.16 17.31 17.97
C SER A 67 -37.08 18.62 18.75
N SER A 68 -35.86 19.03 19.12
CA SER A 68 -35.63 20.31 19.78
C SER A 68 -35.72 21.51 18.82
N VAL A 69 -35.78 21.27 17.51
CA VAL A 69 -35.85 22.33 16.48
C VAL A 69 -36.99 22.03 15.50
N PRO A 70 -38.09 22.81 15.52
CA PRO A 70 -39.25 22.53 14.68
C PRO A 70 -39.05 23.09 13.26
N PHE A 71 -38.74 22.20 12.31
CA PHE A 71 -38.69 22.50 10.86
C PHE A 71 -39.92 21.98 10.09
N SER A 72 -40.92 21.46 10.80
CA SER A 72 -42.16 20.94 10.23
C SER A 72 -43.36 21.27 11.12
N ASP A 73 -44.57 21.09 10.59
CA ASP A 73 -45.83 21.31 11.32
C ASP A 73 -46.05 20.28 12.46
N ASP A 74 -45.20 19.27 12.57
CA ASP A 74 -45.14 18.37 13.71
C ASP A 74 -43.78 18.45 14.44
N SER A 75 -43.79 18.15 15.75
CA SER A 75 -42.59 18.18 16.60
C SER A 75 -41.86 16.85 16.66
N ARG A 76 -42.20 15.86 15.82
CA ARG A 76 -41.67 14.50 15.91
C ARG A 76 -40.25 14.42 15.33
N THR A 77 -39.38 13.68 16.00
CA THR A 77 -37.99 13.52 15.56
C THR A 77 -37.90 12.78 14.23
N ARG A 78 -37.03 13.28 13.36
CA ARG A 78 -36.60 12.59 12.14
C ARG A 78 -35.19 12.04 12.32
N ILE A 79 -35.00 10.78 11.99
CA ILE A 79 -33.70 10.11 12.02
C ILE A 79 -33.26 9.87 10.58
N ASN A 80 -32.01 10.18 10.30
CA ASN A 80 -31.33 9.85 9.06
C ASN A 80 -30.60 8.53 9.23
N LEU A 81 -30.97 7.54 8.42
CA LEU A 81 -30.32 6.24 8.28
C LEU A 81 -29.59 6.18 6.94
N PHE A 82 -28.61 5.29 6.84
CA PHE A 82 -27.86 5.06 5.61
C PHE A 82 -28.01 3.63 5.12
N ALA A 83 -28.15 3.46 3.81
CA ALA A 83 -28.25 2.15 3.19
C ALA A 83 -27.38 2.01 1.95
N MET A 84 -26.79 0.84 1.77
CA MET A 84 -26.27 0.40 0.49
C MET A 84 -27.34 -0.32 -0.32
N ASN A 85 -27.10 -0.48 -1.62
CA ASN A 85 -28.01 -1.18 -2.52
C ASN A 85 -29.45 -0.63 -2.46
N LEU A 86 -29.61 0.68 -2.23
CA LEU A 86 -30.91 1.34 -2.33
C LEU A 86 -30.76 2.48 -3.34
N SER A 87 -31.47 2.36 -4.47
CA SER A 87 -31.55 3.40 -5.47
C SER A 87 -32.95 3.40 -6.07
N LEU A 88 -33.64 4.54 -5.94
CA LEU A 88 -34.99 4.72 -6.46
C LEU A 88 -34.95 4.64 -8.00
N GLN A 89 -35.84 3.83 -8.59
CA GLN A 89 -35.93 3.75 -10.05
C GLN A 89 -36.68 4.96 -10.61
N PRO A 90 -36.50 5.29 -11.91
CA PRO A 90 -37.29 6.35 -12.55
C PRO A 90 -38.79 6.14 -12.33
N GLY A 91 -39.44 7.11 -11.67
CA GLY A 91 -40.86 7.06 -11.32
C GLY A 91 -41.17 6.59 -9.89
N ASP A 92 -40.19 6.12 -9.13
CA ASP A 92 -40.31 5.83 -7.71
C ASP A 92 -40.04 7.08 -6.85
N SER A 93 -40.52 7.04 -5.62
CA SER A 93 -40.46 8.12 -4.63
C SER A 93 -40.14 7.57 -3.24
N ALA A 94 -39.93 8.45 -2.26
CA ALA A 94 -39.69 8.04 -0.88
C ALA A 94 -40.81 7.15 -0.31
N SER A 95 -42.07 7.34 -0.74
CA SER A 95 -43.21 6.52 -0.30
C SER A 95 -43.20 5.08 -0.83
N ASP A 96 -42.35 4.77 -1.80
CA ASP A 96 -42.18 3.40 -2.31
C ASP A 96 -41.20 2.57 -1.44
N VAL A 97 -40.54 3.20 -0.47
CA VAL A 97 -39.74 2.55 0.58
C VAL A 97 -40.54 2.52 1.87
N MET A 98 -40.75 1.32 2.43
CA MET A 98 -41.37 1.12 3.74
C MET A 98 -40.29 1.03 4.81
N ALA A 99 -40.53 1.58 6.00
CA ALA A 99 -39.67 1.42 7.16
C ALA A 99 -40.51 1.01 8.38
N GLU A 100 -39.95 0.17 9.23
CA GLU A 100 -40.59 -0.30 10.46
C GLU A 100 -39.57 -0.49 11.58
N ALA A 101 -39.99 -0.29 12.82
CA ALA A 101 -39.22 -0.57 14.02
C ALA A 101 -39.93 -1.60 14.90
N GLU A 102 -39.17 -2.50 15.53
CA GLU A 102 -39.67 -3.47 16.51
C GLU A 102 -39.03 -3.22 17.87
N ASP A 103 -39.85 -3.15 18.93
CA ASP A 103 -39.39 -2.95 20.31
C ASP A 103 -39.14 -4.28 21.07
N GLY A 104 -38.70 -4.19 22.32
CA GLY A 104 -38.42 -5.37 23.16
C GLY A 104 -39.66 -6.22 23.51
N ALA A 105 -40.86 -5.68 23.29
CA ALA A 105 -42.14 -6.40 23.42
C ALA A 105 -42.63 -6.99 22.08
N HIS A 106 -41.80 -6.95 21.04
CA HIS A 106 -42.10 -7.38 19.66
C HIS A 106 -43.26 -6.61 19.01
N LYS A 107 -43.57 -5.40 19.49
CA LYS A 107 -44.54 -4.51 18.85
C LYS A 107 -43.88 -3.80 17.67
N ILE A 108 -44.54 -3.84 16.52
CA ILE A 108 -44.05 -3.24 15.28
C ILE A 108 -44.69 -1.85 15.08
N TYR A 109 -43.84 -0.87 14.79
CA TYR A 109 -44.21 0.51 14.52
C TYR A 109 -43.86 0.88 13.09
N PRO A 110 -44.85 1.25 12.24
CA PRO A 110 -44.55 1.76 10.91
C PRO A 110 -43.92 3.15 11.00
N LEU A 111 -42.80 3.34 10.32
CA LEU A 111 -42.05 4.60 10.26
C LEU A 111 -42.28 5.24 8.89
N LYS A 112 -42.67 6.51 8.88
CA LYS A 112 -42.89 7.23 7.63
C LYS A 112 -41.54 7.62 7.02
N VAL A 113 -41.25 7.15 5.81
CA VAL A 113 -40.07 7.56 5.04
C VAL A 113 -40.39 8.88 4.34
N GLU A 114 -39.64 9.93 4.67
CA GLU A 114 -39.86 11.29 4.15
C GLU A 114 -38.85 11.68 3.05
N TYR A 115 -37.68 11.05 3.03
CA TYR A 115 -36.66 11.28 2.00
C TYR A 115 -35.84 10.02 1.73
N VAL A 116 -35.50 9.80 0.46
CA VAL A 116 -34.49 8.83 0.02
C VAL A 116 -33.69 9.46 -1.11
N GLY A 117 -32.37 9.51 -0.96
CA GLY A 117 -31.50 10.05 -2.01
C GLY A 117 -30.02 9.74 -1.75
N PRO A 118 -29.14 9.92 -2.75
CA PRO A 118 -27.72 9.63 -2.59
C PRO A 118 -27.09 10.59 -1.57
N VAL A 119 -26.13 10.08 -0.80
CA VAL A 119 -25.25 10.92 0.01
C VAL A 119 -24.32 11.71 -0.93
N PRO A 120 -24.16 13.04 -0.75
CA PRO A 120 -23.22 13.84 -1.54
C PRO A 120 -21.83 13.19 -1.59
N ASP A 121 -21.24 13.15 -2.79
CA ASP A 121 -19.94 12.53 -3.09
C ASP A 121 -19.80 11.02 -2.80
N GLN A 122 -20.84 10.37 -2.27
CA GLN A 122 -20.89 8.95 -1.92
C GLN A 122 -22.10 8.28 -2.59
N LYS A 123 -22.14 8.28 -3.94
CA LYS A 123 -23.28 7.78 -4.74
C LYS A 123 -23.66 6.31 -4.49
N TRP A 124 -22.82 5.54 -3.81
CA TRP A 124 -23.07 4.15 -3.43
C TRP A 124 -23.87 3.99 -2.13
N VAL A 125 -24.06 5.08 -1.37
CA VAL A 125 -24.87 5.14 -0.15
C VAL A 125 -26.10 6.01 -0.38
N ALA A 126 -27.27 5.52 0.03
CA ALA A 126 -28.50 6.29 0.14
C ALA A 126 -28.69 6.78 1.58
N SER A 127 -29.02 8.06 1.72
CA SER A 127 -29.60 8.64 2.93
C SER A 127 -31.11 8.39 2.93
N ILE A 128 -31.65 8.03 4.08
CA ILE A 128 -33.06 7.71 4.30
C ILE A 128 -33.52 8.46 5.54
N ILE A 129 -34.38 9.47 5.37
CA ILE A 129 -34.96 10.19 6.50
C ILE A 129 -36.28 9.53 6.86
N ILE A 130 -36.36 9.02 8.09
CA ILE A 130 -37.56 8.46 8.67
C ILE A 130 -38.09 9.35 9.80
N ARG A 131 -39.42 9.49 9.88
CA ARG A 131 -40.10 10.13 11.00
C ARG A 131 -40.50 9.07 12.02
N LEU A 132 -40.19 9.29 13.30
CA LEU A 132 -40.61 8.41 14.38
C LEU A 132 -42.15 8.29 14.44
N ASN A 133 -42.64 7.12 14.87
CA ASN A 133 -44.07 6.83 14.91
C ASN A 133 -44.73 7.54 16.11
N ASP A 134 -46.01 7.89 15.97
CA ASP A 134 -46.69 8.67 17.00
C ASP A 134 -46.99 7.92 18.30
N ASP A 135 -47.12 6.60 18.20
CA ASP A 135 -47.40 5.69 19.31
C ASP A 135 -46.13 5.21 20.04
N MET A 136 -44.95 5.70 19.63
CA MET A 136 -43.69 5.40 20.30
C MET A 136 -43.57 6.18 21.60
N GLY A 137 -43.19 5.47 22.67
CA GLY A 137 -42.81 6.02 23.96
C GLY A 137 -41.28 6.05 24.13
N ASP A 138 -40.84 6.04 25.38
CA ASP A 138 -39.46 5.73 25.72
C ASP A 138 -39.28 4.21 25.66
N LEU A 139 -38.68 3.70 24.58
CA LEU A 139 -38.69 2.27 24.23
C LEU A 139 -37.34 1.59 24.46
N GLY A 140 -36.27 2.35 24.64
CA GLY A 140 -34.92 1.82 24.60
C GLY A 140 -34.49 1.50 23.16
N ASP A 141 -33.76 0.41 22.98
CA ASP A 141 -33.32 -0.06 21.67
C ASP A 141 -34.47 -0.67 20.87
N VAL A 142 -34.57 -0.33 19.60
CA VAL A 142 -35.48 -0.93 18.62
C VAL A 142 -34.70 -1.49 17.44
N LEU A 143 -35.23 -2.51 16.77
CA LEU A 143 -34.69 -3.02 15.51
C LEU A 143 -35.42 -2.40 14.32
N VAL A 144 -34.70 -1.63 13.52
CA VAL A 144 -35.23 -0.93 12.34
C VAL A 144 -34.92 -1.69 11.07
N LYS A 145 -35.92 -1.83 10.19
CA LYS A 145 -35.81 -2.46 8.86
C LYS A 145 -36.43 -1.56 7.80
N ILE A 146 -35.90 -1.62 6.58
CA ILE A 146 -36.55 -1.04 5.40
C ILE A 146 -36.96 -2.15 4.42
N THR A 147 -38.01 -1.90 3.65
CA THR A 147 -38.46 -2.78 2.56
C THR A 147 -38.70 -1.94 1.31
N TYR A 148 -38.09 -2.33 0.21
CA TYR A 148 -38.26 -1.65 -1.08
C TYR A 148 -38.51 -2.68 -2.18
N ARG A 149 -39.59 -2.46 -2.96
CA ARG A 149 -40.06 -3.37 -4.02
C ARG A 149 -40.15 -4.85 -3.57
N GLY A 150 -40.63 -5.07 -2.34
CA GLY A 150 -40.85 -6.38 -1.75
C GLY A 150 -39.60 -7.06 -1.16
N VAL A 151 -38.44 -6.40 -1.16
CA VAL A 151 -37.20 -6.93 -0.59
C VAL A 151 -36.84 -6.18 0.68
N SER A 152 -36.75 -6.89 1.80
CA SER A 152 -36.40 -6.30 3.11
C SER A 152 -34.90 -6.27 3.37
N SER A 153 -34.42 -5.24 4.05
CA SER A 153 -33.02 -5.09 4.48
C SER A 153 -32.65 -6.02 5.64
N ASN A 154 -31.38 -5.99 6.06
CA ASN A 154 -31.02 -6.35 7.43
C ASN A 154 -31.72 -5.41 8.43
N ARG A 155 -31.80 -5.84 9.69
CA ARG A 155 -32.25 -4.98 10.78
C ARG A 155 -31.03 -4.37 11.46
N VAL A 156 -31.15 -3.11 11.87
CA VAL A 156 -30.13 -2.38 12.63
C VAL A 156 -30.73 -1.84 13.90
N ARG A 157 -29.92 -1.73 14.95
CA ARG A 157 -30.35 -1.29 16.27
C ARG A 157 -30.31 0.23 16.40
N VAL A 158 -31.33 0.82 16.99
CA VAL A 158 -31.45 2.27 17.23
C VAL A 158 -32.05 2.53 18.62
N GLY A 159 -31.47 3.40 19.42
CA GLY A 159 -31.97 3.81 20.74
C GLY A 159 -32.98 4.96 20.66
N ILE A 160 -34.17 4.75 21.21
CA ILE A 160 -35.28 5.71 21.27
C ILE A 160 -35.58 6.03 22.75
N GLY A 161 -35.29 7.26 23.14
CA GLY A 161 -35.39 7.78 24.52
C GLY A 161 -34.21 7.39 25.42
N HIS A 162 -33.86 6.11 25.48
CA HIS A 162 -32.64 5.58 26.11
C HIS A 162 -32.03 4.42 25.29
N THR A 163 -30.93 3.84 25.76
CA THR A 163 -30.27 2.65 25.17
C THR A 163 -30.38 1.45 26.11
N GLY A 164 -30.64 0.25 25.59
CA GLY A 164 -30.99 -0.94 26.40
C GLY A 164 -32.43 -1.40 26.17
N ASP A 165 -32.90 -2.45 26.84
CA ASP A 165 -34.30 -2.93 26.86
C ASP A 165 -34.94 -3.34 25.51
N GLY A 166 -34.17 -3.34 24.43
CA GLY A 166 -34.62 -3.73 23.09
C GLY A 166 -34.64 -5.22 22.83
N PRO A 167 -35.20 -5.65 21.69
CA PRO A 167 -35.23 -7.06 21.32
C PRO A 167 -33.80 -7.57 21.03
N GLU A 168 -33.60 -8.89 21.12
CA GLU A 168 -32.36 -9.53 20.69
C GLU A 168 -32.12 -9.30 19.19
N ASP A 169 -30.85 -9.22 18.78
CA ASP A 169 -30.50 -9.15 17.36
C ASP A 169 -30.95 -10.41 16.61
N ASP A 170 -31.20 -10.27 15.31
CA ASP A 170 -31.51 -11.43 14.45
C ASP A 170 -30.40 -12.49 14.53
N ALA A 171 -30.79 -13.76 14.47
CA ALA A 171 -29.83 -14.86 14.36
C ALA A 171 -28.91 -14.65 13.14
N GLY A 172 -27.60 -14.52 13.38
CA GLY A 172 -26.61 -14.23 12.35
C GLY A 172 -26.46 -12.75 11.96
N ALA A 173 -27.08 -11.82 12.71
CA ALA A 173 -26.81 -10.40 12.55
C ALA A 173 -25.34 -10.09 12.84
N ALA A 174 -24.77 -9.22 12.01
CA ALA A 174 -23.39 -8.76 12.10
C ALA A 174 -23.34 -7.28 11.70
N PRO A 175 -22.25 -6.57 12.04
CA PRO A 175 -21.98 -5.23 11.53
C PRO A 175 -22.20 -5.12 10.02
N THR A 176 -22.77 -4.01 9.54
CA THR A 176 -23.17 -3.79 8.15
C THR A 176 -22.62 -2.47 7.58
N PRO A 177 -22.08 -2.39 6.35
CA PRO A 177 -21.75 -3.53 5.50
C PRO A 177 -20.92 -4.53 6.32
N GLY A 178 -21.19 -5.82 6.10
CA GLY A 178 -20.37 -6.90 6.69
C GLY A 178 -18.93 -6.45 6.68
N SER A 179 -18.13 -6.84 7.68
CA SER A 179 -16.68 -6.70 7.54
C SER A 179 -16.36 -6.99 6.08
N LEU A 180 -15.69 -6.05 5.40
CA LEU A 180 -15.24 -6.26 4.04
C LEU A 180 -14.22 -7.39 4.14
N GLN A 181 -14.68 -8.62 4.37
CA GLN A 181 -14.11 -9.83 3.89
C GLN A 181 -14.38 -9.72 2.40
N PRO A 182 -13.37 -9.38 1.60
CA PRO A 182 -13.46 -9.65 0.18
C PRO A 182 -13.89 -11.11 0.08
N ILE A 183 -14.78 -11.45 -0.86
CA ILE A 183 -14.84 -12.82 -1.33
C ILE A 183 -13.42 -13.09 -1.84
N LEU A 184 -12.60 -13.75 -1.02
CA LEU A 184 -11.26 -14.16 -1.41
C LEU A 184 -11.49 -15.11 -2.58
N PRO A 185 -11.08 -14.78 -3.82
CA PRO A 185 -11.07 -15.80 -4.86
C PRO A 185 -10.23 -16.97 -4.34
N PRO A 186 -10.66 -18.22 -4.59
CA PRO A 186 -10.05 -19.39 -3.99
C PRO A 186 -8.55 -19.43 -4.30
N ASN A 187 -7.72 -19.44 -3.25
CA ASN A 187 -6.37 -19.99 -3.03
C ASN A 187 -5.43 -20.28 -4.23
N ASN A 188 -5.55 -19.57 -5.34
CA ASN A 188 -4.66 -19.61 -6.49
C ASN A 188 -4.25 -18.18 -6.88
N ALA A 189 -4.06 -17.30 -5.90
CA ALA A 189 -3.41 -16.02 -6.15
C ALA A 189 -1.99 -16.32 -6.68
N THR A 190 -1.74 -16.00 -7.94
CA THR A 190 -0.40 -16.04 -8.52
C THR A 190 0.25 -14.67 -8.31
N ALA A 191 1.58 -14.63 -8.22
CA ALA A 191 2.41 -13.44 -8.11
C ALA A 191 2.41 -12.61 -9.41
N GLY A 192 1.23 -12.33 -9.97
CA GLY A 192 1.04 -11.85 -11.35
C GLY A 192 0.46 -12.94 -12.25
N THR A 193 0.08 -12.58 -13.49
CA THR A 193 -0.65 -13.48 -14.41
C THR A 193 0.08 -13.69 -15.74
N LEU A 194 1.42 -13.58 -15.75
CA LEU A 194 2.23 -13.82 -16.93
C LEU A 194 2.30 -15.32 -17.25
N THR A 195 1.94 -15.69 -18.47
CA THR A 195 2.09 -17.06 -18.98
C THR A 195 3.48 -17.26 -19.58
N THR A 196 3.91 -18.51 -19.75
CA THR A 196 5.17 -18.85 -20.43
C THR A 196 5.28 -18.21 -21.82
N GLY A 197 4.19 -18.19 -22.60
CA GLY A 197 4.18 -17.58 -23.93
C GLY A 197 4.28 -16.05 -23.91
N GLU A 198 3.71 -15.39 -22.89
CA GLU A 198 3.86 -13.94 -22.70
C GLU A 198 5.30 -13.59 -22.29
N VAL A 199 5.94 -14.40 -21.43
CA VAL A 199 7.36 -14.24 -21.08
C VAL A 199 8.26 -14.40 -22.32
N GLN A 200 7.99 -15.39 -23.17
CA GLN A 200 8.69 -15.55 -24.45
C GLN A 200 8.48 -14.32 -25.35
N THR A 201 7.28 -13.76 -25.36
CA THR A 201 6.95 -12.57 -26.17
C THR A 201 7.75 -11.36 -25.70
N VAL A 202 7.77 -11.07 -24.39
CA VAL A 202 8.54 -9.94 -23.82
C VAL A 202 10.03 -10.08 -24.14
N ILE A 203 10.61 -11.27 -23.94
CA ILE A 203 12.02 -11.54 -24.27
C ILE A 203 12.27 -11.38 -25.78
N ALA A 204 11.40 -11.93 -26.63
CA ALA A 204 11.56 -11.84 -28.08
C ALA A 204 11.48 -10.40 -28.58
N GLN A 205 10.60 -9.58 -28.01
CA GLN A 205 10.51 -8.16 -28.31
C GLN A 205 11.78 -7.40 -27.90
N ALA A 206 12.28 -7.65 -26.68
CA ALA A 206 13.53 -7.07 -26.18
C ALA A 206 14.72 -7.43 -27.08
N VAL A 207 14.91 -8.72 -27.38
CA VAL A 207 16.03 -9.21 -28.19
C VAL A 207 15.93 -8.72 -29.64
N SER A 208 14.72 -8.59 -30.19
CA SER A 208 14.54 -8.02 -31.55
C SER A 208 14.92 -6.54 -31.60
N ALA A 209 14.53 -5.76 -30.57
CA ALA A 209 14.94 -4.37 -30.42
C ALA A 209 16.46 -4.24 -30.30
N ALA A 210 17.07 -5.04 -29.41
CA ALA A 210 18.50 -5.11 -29.18
C ALA A 210 19.29 -5.47 -30.46
N ALA A 211 18.83 -6.48 -31.20
CA ALA A 211 19.41 -6.88 -32.48
C ALA A 211 19.33 -5.77 -33.53
N SER A 212 18.20 -5.05 -33.61
CA SER A 212 18.05 -3.94 -34.55
C SER A 212 18.95 -2.74 -34.24
N LEU A 213 19.37 -2.59 -32.97
CA LEU A 213 20.32 -1.58 -32.53
C LEU A 213 21.78 -2.04 -32.63
N GLY A 214 22.03 -3.32 -32.96
CA GLY A 214 23.37 -3.90 -32.92
C GLY A 214 23.96 -3.94 -31.51
N LYS A 215 23.12 -4.04 -30.47
CA LYS A 215 23.51 -4.04 -29.06
C LYS A 215 23.16 -5.38 -28.42
N PRO A 216 24.11 -6.31 -28.24
CA PRO A 216 23.81 -7.56 -27.57
C PRO A 216 23.64 -7.35 -26.06
N VAL A 217 22.54 -7.86 -25.50
CA VAL A 217 22.16 -7.65 -24.09
C VAL A 217 21.77 -8.96 -23.40
N THR A 218 21.74 -8.92 -22.07
CA THR A 218 21.05 -9.88 -21.20
C THR A 218 19.68 -9.31 -20.83
N VAL A 219 18.63 -10.12 -21.00
CA VAL A 219 17.24 -9.76 -20.70
C VAL A 219 16.75 -10.64 -19.56
N ALA A 220 16.17 -10.04 -18.52
CA ALA A 220 15.52 -10.75 -17.44
C ALA A 220 14.05 -10.35 -17.33
N VAL A 221 13.17 -11.33 -17.12
CA VAL A 221 11.76 -11.12 -16.81
C VAL A 221 11.45 -11.73 -15.45
N VAL A 222 10.74 -10.97 -14.62
CA VAL A 222 10.28 -11.42 -13.29
C VAL A 222 8.78 -11.20 -13.15
N ASP A 223 8.16 -11.96 -12.25
CA ASP A 223 6.77 -11.72 -11.84
C ASP A 223 6.68 -10.60 -10.78
N LYS A 224 5.46 -10.29 -10.31
CA LYS A 224 5.21 -9.17 -9.38
C LYS A 224 5.98 -9.32 -8.06
N GLU A 225 6.25 -10.55 -7.63
CA GLU A 225 6.98 -10.85 -6.39
C GLU A 225 8.46 -11.14 -6.64
N GLY A 226 8.94 -10.93 -7.87
CA GLY A 226 10.37 -11.03 -8.19
C GLY A 226 10.84 -12.45 -8.40
N ASN A 227 9.93 -13.42 -8.59
CA ASN A 227 10.34 -14.73 -9.07
C ASN A 227 10.82 -14.59 -10.51
N VAL A 228 12.01 -15.10 -10.79
CA VAL A 228 12.58 -15.04 -12.14
C VAL A 228 11.81 -15.99 -13.07
N LEU A 229 11.22 -15.41 -14.11
CA LEU A 229 10.41 -16.11 -15.10
C LEU A 229 11.22 -16.52 -16.33
N GLY A 230 12.36 -15.88 -16.55
CA GLY A 230 13.27 -16.23 -17.63
C GLY A 230 14.42 -15.23 -17.73
N VAL A 231 15.62 -15.74 -18.03
CA VAL A 231 16.75 -14.91 -18.44
C VAL A 231 17.24 -15.37 -19.80
N PHE A 232 17.45 -14.44 -20.73
CA PHE A 232 17.98 -14.71 -22.05
C PHE A 232 19.25 -13.89 -22.26
N LYS A 233 20.34 -14.56 -22.62
CA LYS A 233 21.63 -13.94 -22.91
C LYS A 233 21.87 -13.95 -24.42
N MET A 234 21.91 -12.77 -25.04
CA MET A 234 22.24 -12.67 -26.46
C MET A 234 23.68 -13.10 -26.73
N THR A 235 23.93 -13.65 -27.92
CA THR A 235 25.30 -13.91 -28.39
C THR A 235 26.09 -12.60 -28.41
N GLY A 236 27.25 -12.58 -27.75
CA GLY A 236 28.10 -11.39 -27.65
C GLY A 236 27.73 -10.42 -26.52
N ALA A 237 26.69 -10.69 -25.74
CA ALA A 237 26.34 -9.84 -24.59
C ALA A 237 27.42 -9.97 -23.50
N PRO A 238 27.78 -8.87 -22.80
CA PRO A 238 28.70 -8.92 -21.66
C PRO A 238 28.29 -9.99 -20.65
N SER A 239 29.26 -10.74 -20.12
CA SER A 239 29.02 -11.72 -19.05
C SER A 239 28.94 -11.07 -17.68
N THR A 240 29.59 -9.92 -17.51
CA THR A 240 29.69 -9.19 -16.27
C THR A 240 29.47 -7.70 -16.52
N THR A 241 29.09 -7.01 -15.45
CA THR A 241 28.90 -5.56 -15.38
C THR A 241 29.63 -5.02 -14.16
N LEU A 242 30.08 -3.77 -14.22
CA LEU A 242 30.81 -3.10 -13.16
C LEU A 242 29.86 -2.18 -12.38
N ILE A 243 29.80 -2.34 -11.07
CA ILE A 243 29.05 -1.41 -10.22
C ILE A 243 29.77 -0.07 -10.19
N SER A 244 29.07 1.00 -10.60
CA SER A 244 29.61 2.35 -10.65
C SER A 244 28.52 3.39 -10.34
N GLY A 245 28.51 3.89 -9.11
CA GLY A 245 27.65 4.97 -8.65
C GLY A 245 28.39 6.31 -8.64
N GLY A 246 29.56 6.39 -9.28
CA GLY A 246 30.44 7.54 -9.34
C GLY A 246 31.08 7.91 -8.00
N GLY A 247 31.30 6.91 -7.13
CA GLY A 247 32.15 7.01 -5.96
C GLY A 247 33.60 6.62 -6.27
N THR A 248 34.42 6.47 -5.22
CA THR A 248 35.82 6.03 -5.39
C THR A 248 35.89 4.51 -5.56
N SER A 249 36.46 4.03 -6.68
CA SER A 249 36.64 2.59 -6.95
C SER A 249 37.35 1.86 -5.79
N GLY A 250 36.85 0.69 -5.42
CA GLY A 250 37.31 -0.09 -4.27
C GLY A 250 36.71 0.30 -2.92
N ARG A 251 35.90 1.37 -2.87
CA ARG A 251 35.11 1.77 -1.68
C ARG A 251 33.66 1.31 -1.83
N GLY A 252 33.02 0.90 -0.73
CA GLY A 252 31.67 0.33 -0.78
C GLY A 252 31.59 -0.82 -1.79
N LEU A 253 30.63 -0.77 -2.73
CA LEU A 253 30.56 -1.69 -3.87
C LEU A 253 31.15 -1.12 -5.18
N GLU A 254 31.70 0.09 -5.17
CA GLU A 254 32.26 0.74 -6.37
C GLU A 254 33.39 -0.10 -6.98
N GLY A 255 33.32 -0.36 -8.28
CA GLY A 255 34.30 -1.16 -9.00
C GLY A 255 34.14 -2.68 -8.83
N LEU A 256 33.09 -3.15 -8.15
CA LEU A 256 32.80 -4.58 -8.08
C LEU A 256 32.24 -5.09 -9.41
N SER A 257 32.84 -6.14 -9.96
CA SER A 257 32.30 -6.83 -11.15
C SER A 257 31.35 -7.95 -10.73
N VAL A 258 30.13 -7.93 -11.28
CA VAL A 258 29.07 -8.91 -11.00
C VAL A 258 28.50 -9.47 -12.30
N PRO A 259 27.88 -10.67 -12.31
CA PRO A 259 27.27 -11.20 -13.53
C PRO A 259 26.14 -10.29 -14.05
N SER A 260 26.12 -10.06 -15.36
CA SER A 260 25.11 -9.20 -16.01
C SER A 260 23.67 -9.73 -15.82
N SER A 261 23.50 -11.04 -15.64
CA SER A 261 22.19 -11.62 -15.31
C SER A 261 21.66 -11.15 -13.95
N LEU A 262 22.52 -10.98 -12.95
CA LEU A 262 22.11 -10.49 -11.63
C LEU A 262 21.68 -9.01 -11.68
N ALA A 263 22.35 -8.20 -12.49
CA ALA A 263 21.97 -6.82 -12.76
C ALA A 263 20.63 -6.74 -13.50
N ALA A 264 20.46 -7.50 -14.59
CA ALA A 264 19.19 -7.56 -15.32
C ALA A 264 18.02 -7.99 -14.42
N ILE A 265 18.21 -9.00 -13.56
CA ILE A 265 17.19 -9.45 -12.59
C ILE A 265 16.86 -8.33 -11.59
N SER A 266 17.87 -7.63 -11.07
CA SER A 266 17.66 -6.55 -10.11
C SER A 266 16.95 -5.35 -10.74
N LYS A 267 17.27 -5.01 -12.00
CA LYS A 267 16.55 -4.03 -12.83
C LYS A 267 15.08 -4.42 -13.00
N ALA A 268 14.82 -5.66 -13.43
CA ALA A 268 13.46 -6.19 -13.64
C ALA A 268 12.63 -6.18 -12.34
N GLY A 269 13.23 -6.68 -11.26
CA GLY A 269 12.63 -6.74 -9.93
C GLY A 269 12.28 -5.38 -9.36
N THR A 270 13.12 -4.37 -9.61
CA THR A 270 12.85 -3.00 -9.17
C THR A 270 11.56 -2.47 -9.77
N ALA A 271 11.41 -2.58 -11.11
CA ALA A 271 10.19 -2.14 -11.78
C ALA A 271 8.94 -2.91 -11.27
N ALA A 272 9.09 -4.22 -11.03
CA ALA A 272 8.01 -5.04 -10.47
C ALA A 272 7.63 -4.64 -9.03
N PHE A 273 8.63 -4.40 -8.16
CA PHE A 273 8.40 -4.18 -6.73
C PHE A 273 7.80 -2.83 -6.39
N PHE A 274 8.12 -1.79 -7.18
CA PHE A 274 7.58 -0.45 -6.97
C PHE A 274 6.21 -0.23 -7.59
N SER A 275 5.82 -1.04 -8.57
CA SER A 275 4.62 -0.82 -9.38
C SER A 275 3.36 -1.43 -8.76
N THR A 276 2.26 -0.68 -8.84
CA THR A 276 0.94 -1.00 -8.29
C THR A 276 -0.16 -0.60 -9.28
N THR A 277 -1.43 -0.71 -8.89
CA THR A 277 -2.51 -0.12 -9.70
C THR A 277 -2.61 1.40 -9.58
N GLY A 278 -1.96 2.00 -8.56
CA GLY A 278 -1.99 3.44 -8.31
C GLY A 278 -0.71 4.17 -8.73
N ASN A 279 0.41 3.49 -8.92
CA ASN A 279 1.68 4.11 -9.31
C ASN A 279 2.56 3.11 -10.07
N ALA A 280 3.41 3.60 -10.96
CA ALA A 280 4.33 2.79 -11.73
C ALA A 280 5.69 3.47 -11.83
N PHE A 281 6.73 2.78 -11.38
CA PHE A 281 8.10 3.30 -11.33
C PHE A 281 9.06 2.34 -12.04
N THR A 282 10.08 2.92 -12.68
CA THR A 282 11.20 2.19 -13.27
C THR A 282 12.43 2.33 -12.38
N THR A 283 13.53 1.70 -12.78
CA THR A 283 14.85 1.94 -12.21
C THR A 283 15.33 3.39 -12.35
N ARG A 284 14.92 4.13 -13.39
CA ARG A 284 15.21 5.57 -13.49
C ARG A 284 14.46 6.35 -12.41
N THR A 285 13.19 6.03 -12.17
CA THR A 285 12.47 6.63 -11.04
C THR A 285 13.17 6.34 -9.72
N ALA A 286 13.59 5.10 -9.50
CA ALA A 286 14.33 4.70 -8.31
C ALA A 286 15.66 5.49 -8.20
N GLY A 287 16.45 5.57 -9.27
CA GLY A 287 17.69 6.34 -9.31
C GLY A 287 17.50 7.82 -9.00
N PHE A 288 16.39 8.41 -9.42
CA PHE A 288 16.06 9.82 -9.16
C PHE A 288 15.78 10.11 -7.67
N ILE A 289 15.24 9.14 -6.91
CA ILE A 289 14.76 9.33 -5.53
C ILE A 289 15.68 8.77 -4.45
N VAL A 290 16.89 8.30 -4.80
CA VAL A 290 17.86 7.71 -3.87
C VAL A 290 19.16 8.51 -3.74
N GLN A 291 19.30 9.58 -4.51
CA GLN A 291 20.51 10.40 -4.60
C GLN A 291 20.68 11.34 -3.39
N GLU A 292 21.87 11.94 -3.30
CA GLU A 292 22.27 12.89 -2.26
C GLU A 292 21.38 14.14 -2.24
N HIS A 293 20.81 14.53 -3.37
CA HIS A 293 19.88 15.65 -3.52
C HIS A 293 18.61 15.22 -4.26
N PHE A 294 17.51 15.91 -3.97
CA PHE A 294 16.22 15.74 -4.64
C PHE A 294 15.63 17.12 -4.99
N PRO A 295 15.61 17.50 -6.29
CA PRO A 295 16.06 16.71 -7.43
C PRO A 295 17.60 16.62 -7.50
N PRO A 296 18.15 15.59 -8.17
CA PRO A 296 19.59 15.50 -8.42
C PRO A 296 20.15 16.76 -9.06
N ARG A 297 21.42 17.08 -8.77
CA ARG A 297 22.17 18.27 -9.23
C ARG A 297 21.66 19.64 -8.77
N VAL A 298 20.60 19.71 -7.98
CA VAL A 298 20.18 20.98 -7.37
C VAL A 298 20.81 21.10 -5.99
N ASP A 299 21.75 22.04 -5.87
CA ASP A 299 22.45 22.31 -4.62
C ASP A 299 21.51 22.78 -3.52
N ASN A 300 21.89 22.47 -2.27
CA ASN A 300 21.16 22.82 -1.07
C ASN A 300 19.70 22.31 -1.06
N GLN A 301 19.51 21.11 -1.60
CA GLN A 301 18.27 20.37 -1.50
C GLN A 301 18.44 19.14 -0.61
N PRO A 302 17.43 18.76 0.19
CA PRO A 302 17.44 17.49 0.91
C PRO A 302 17.64 16.30 -0.02
N GLY A 303 18.00 15.16 0.54
CA GLY A 303 18.17 13.94 -0.24
C GLY A 303 16.90 13.37 -0.83
N GLY A 304 17.11 12.41 -1.72
CA GLY A 304 16.07 11.53 -2.21
C GLY A 304 15.25 10.90 -1.07
N PRO A 305 13.91 10.85 -1.18
CA PRO A 305 13.05 10.34 -0.12
C PRO A 305 13.27 8.85 0.20
N LEU A 306 13.89 8.08 -0.70
CA LEU A 306 14.23 6.67 -0.50
C LEU A 306 15.75 6.44 -0.45
N TYR A 307 16.53 7.45 -0.08
CA TYR A 307 17.98 7.32 0.11
C TYR A 307 18.35 6.07 0.93
N GLY A 308 19.13 5.14 0.33
CA GLY A 308 19.55 3.88 0.96
C GLY A 308 18.66 2.66 0.70
N VAL A 309 17.53 2.81 0.00
CA VAL A 309 16.58 1.70 -0.30
C VAL A 309 17.20 0.57 -1.12
N GLN A 310 18.32 0.82 -1.79
CA GLN A 310 19.06 -0.18 -2.58
C GLN A 310 19.48 -1.38 -1.73
N PHE A 311 19.75 -1.16 -0.44
CA PHE A 311 20.17 -2.22 0.51
C PHE A 311 18.96 -2.88 1.19
N SER A 312 17.88 -3.05 0.43
CA SER A 312 16.66 -3.73 0.84
C SER A 312 16.28 -4.82 -0.16
N SER A 313 15.46 -5.76 0.27
CA SER A 313 15.07 -6.96 -0.47
C SER A 313 16.28 -7.76 -0.98
N LEU A 314 17.40 -7.72 -0.27
CA LEU A 314 18.62 -8.44 -0.62
C LEU A 314 18.42 -9.96 -0.52
N PRO A 315 19.21 -10.79 -1.23
CA PRO A 315 19.05 -12.24 -1.20
C PRO A 315 19.32 -12.86 0.18
N CYS A 316 20.06 -12.16 1.04
CA CYS A 316 20.34 -12.53 2.43
C CYS A 316 19.22 -12.15 3.41
N SER A 317 18.16 -11.47 2.96
CA SER A 317 17.04 -11.08 3.83
C SER A 317 16.26 -12.30 4.30
N ASP A 318 15.85 -12.29 5.58
CA ASP A 318 14.94 -13.26 6.16
C ASP A 318 13.47 -12.96 5.85
N ILE A 319 13.16 -11.76 5.33
CA ILE A 319 11.79 -11.29 5.10
C ILE A 319 11.35 -11.55 3.65
N LYS A 320 11.87 -10.81 2.67
CA LYS A 320 11.46 -10.98 1.27
C LYS A 320 12.26 -12.09 0.60
N LYS A 321 11.54 -13.16 0.21
CA LYS A 321 12.07 -14.29 -0.57
C LYS A 321 11.20 -14.54 -1.81
N PRO A 322 11.76 -14.78 -3.01
CA PRO A 322 13.15 -14.48 -3.35
C PRO A 322 13.45 -12.98 -3.20
N GLY A 323 14.70 -12.65 -2.86
CA GLY A 323 15.21 -11.28 -2.89
C GLY A 323 15.77 -10.91 -4.27
N LEU A 324 16.09 -9.64 -4.48
CA LEU A 324 16.77 -9.14 -5.66
C LEU A 324 18.28 -9.26 -5.48
N PRO A 325 19.03 -9.89 -6.42
CA PRO A 325 20.43 -10.20 -6.23
C PRO A 325 21.31 -9.02 -5.79
N LEU A 326 21.13 -7.86 -6.41
CA LEU A 326 21.87 -6.63 -6.10
C LEU A 326 21.02 -5.60 -5.35
N GLY A 327 19.89 -6.03 -4.78
CA GLY A 327 18.90 -5.14 -4.18
C GLY A 327 18.11 -4.35 -5.22
N LEU A 328 17.51 -3.23 -4.79
CA LEU A 328 16.78 -2.34 -5.69
C LEU A 328 17.76 -1.52 -6.54
N SER A 329 17.51 -1.49 -7.83
CA SER A 329 18.39 -0.89 -8.84
C SER A 329 18.05 0.57 -9.09
N ALA A 330 19.09 1.39 -9.16
CA ALA A 330 19.02 2.80 -9.59
C ALA A 330 19.37 2.98 -11.07
N ASP A 331 19.66 1.88 -11.76
CA ASP A 331 20.29 1.88 -13.07
C ASP A 331 19.25 1.79 -14.18
N PRO A 332 19.12 2.80 -15.07
CA PRO A 332 18.15 2.79 -16.15
C PRO A 332 18.21 1.50 -17.00
N GLY A 333 17.08 1.12 -17.62
CA GLY A 333 16.99 -0.13 -18.38
C GLY A 333 15.96 -1.13 -17.88
N SER A 334 14.88 -0.66 -17.25
CA SER A 334 13.77 -1.51 -16.82
C SER A 334 12.41 -0.93 -17.20
N MET A 335 11.41 -1.82 -17.31
CA MET A 335 10.02 -1.45 -17.47
C MET A 335 9.11 -2.39 -16.68
N PRO A 336 8.06 -1.86 -16.01
CA PRO A 336 7.05 -2.72 -15.40
C PRO A 336 6.10 -3.28 -16.47
N ILE A 337 5.66 -4.51 -16.27
CA ILE A 337 4.78 -5.25 -17.18
C ILE A 337 3.36 -5.20 -16.63
N TYR A 338 2.41 -4.71 -17.44
CA TYR A 338 1.00 -4.57 -17.05
C TYR A 338 0.08 -5.43 -17.92
N LYS A 339 -0.97 -5.99 -17.32
CA LYS A 339 -2.04 -6.70 -18.02
C LYS A 339 -3.38 -6.24 -17.49
N GLY A 340 -4.24 -5.72 -18.37
CA GLY A 340 -5.54 -5.17 -17.97
C GLY A 340 -5.46 -4.07 -16.91
N GLY A 341 -4.39 -3.25 -16.92
CA GLY A 341 -4.16 -2.19 -15.94
C GLY A 341 -3.59 -2.66 -14.59
N VAL A 342 -3.32 -3.95 -14.42
CA VAL A 342 -2.71 -4.51 -13.20
C VAL A 342 -1.24 -4.81 -13.45
N ALA A 343 -0.36 -4.40 -12.54
CA ALA A 343 1.06 -4.76 -12.57
C ALA A 343 1.22 -6.27 -12.34
N VAL A 344 1.90 -6.96 -13.27
CA VAL A 344 2.07 -8.43 -13.26
C VAL A 344 3.53 -8.88 -13.27
N GLY A 345 4.48 -7.95 -13.35
CA GLY A 345 5.90 -8.25 -13.34
C GLY A 345 6.77 -7.08 -13.81
N GLY A 346 8.00 -7.39 -14.18
CA GLY A 346 8.96 -6.42 -14.70
C GLY A 346 9.95 -7.06 -15.67
N VAL A 347 10.51 -6.24 -16.56
CA VAL A 347 11.62 -6.60 -17.45
C VAL A 347 12.81 -5.69 -17.16
N GLY A 348 14.01 -6.25 -17.22
CA GLY A 348 15.28 -5.55 -17.01
C GLY A 348 16.30 -5.95 -18.05
N ILE A 349 17.06 -4.97 -18.52
CA ILE A 349 18.03 -5.08 -19.62
C ILE A 349 19.41 -4.68 -19.10
N GLU A 350 20.41 -5.50 -19.38
CA GLU A 350 21.81 -5.25 -19.05
C GLU A 350 22.71 -5.57 -20.24
N GLY A 351 23.58 -4.66 -20.66
CA GLY A 351 24.43 -4.83 -21.82
C GLY A 351 25.43 -3.71 -22.09
N ASP A 352 25.43 -2.60 -21.34
CA ASP A 352 26.50 -1.60 -21.45
C ASP A 352 27.73 -1.92 -20.59
N GLY A 353 27.57 -2.86 -19.65
CA GLY A 353 28.63 -3.31 -18.75
C GLY A 353 28.82 -2.43 -17.53
N ILE A 354 27.89 -1.52 -17.23
CA ILE A 354 27.88 -0.67 -16.06
C ILE A 354 26.54 -0.81 -15.31
N TYR A 355 26.60 -1.23 -14.04
CA TYR A 355 25.46 -1.17 -13.14
C TYR A 355 25.52 0.14 -12.34
N GLY A 356 24.80 1.16 -12.80
CA GLY A 356 24.98 2.54 -12.35
C GLY A 356 23.75 3.27 -11.85
N VAL A 357 23.75 4.57 -12.10
CA VAL A 357 22.65 5.52 -11.82
C VAL A 357 22.77 6.72 -12.74
N ASP A 358 21.62 7.23 -13.17
CA ASP A 358 21.54 8.53 -13.84
C ASP A 358 21.74 9.67 -12.82
N LYS A 359 22.93 10.28 -12.85
CA LYS A 359 23.28 11.46 -12.03
C LYS A 359 22.86 12.78 -12.66
N ASP A 360 22.40 12.78 -13.91
CA ASP A 360 22.04 13.96 -14.67
C ASP A 360 20.67 13.85 -15.31
N PRO A 361 19.58 13.95 -14.53
CA PRO A 361 18.25 13.88 -15.11
C PRO A 361 17.94 15.05 -16.06
N THR A 362 18.83 16.04 -16.21
CA THR A 362 18.61 17.22 -17.07
C THR A 362 19.10 17.05 -18.51
N ASP A 363 19.89 16.00 -18.78
CA ASP A 363 20.41 15.73 -20.13
C ASP A 363 19.42 14.95 -21.01
N PHE A 364 18.35 14.41 -20.41
CA PHE A 364 17.34 13.58 -21.07
C PHE A 364 17.94 12.41 -21.87
N ASP A 365 18.98 11.79 -21.35
CA ASP A 365 19.64 10.64 -21.96
C ASP A 365 18.65 9.51 -22.30
N GLN A 366 18.95 8.74 -23.34
CA GLN A 366 18.17 7.56 -23.73
C GLN A 366 19.12 6.37 -23.86
N PRO A 367 19.54 5.74 -22.74
CA PRO A 367 20.42 4.59 -22.78
C PRO A 367 19.73 3.48 -23.57
N PHE A 368 20.50 2.76 -24.40
CA PHE A 368 19.91 1.75 -25.29
C PHE A 368 19.21 0.63 -24.52
N GLU A 369 19.62 0.37 -23.27
CA GLU A 369 18.95 -0.56 -22.35
C GLU A 369 17.51 -0.11 -22.03
N GLU A 370 17.29 1.18 -21.81
CA GLU A 370 15.95 1.75 -21.59
C GLU A 370 15.12 1.70 -22.86
N VAL A 371 15.71 2.00 -24.02
CA VAL A 371 15.04 1.87 -25.34
C VAL A 371 14.57 0.43 -25.57
N ILE A 372 15.42 -0.55 -25.27
CA ILE A 372 15.08 -1.97 -25.37
C ILE A 372 14.00 -2.36 -24.36
N ALA A 373 14.08 -1.89 -23.11
CA ALA A 373 13.10 -2.19 -22.06
C ALA A 373 11.69 -1.67 -22.43
N VAL A 374 11.58 -0.46 -22.98
CA VAL A 374 10.31 0.10 -23.48
C VAL A 374 9.77 -0.73 -24.65
N SER A 375 10.65 -1.19 -25.55
CA SER A 375 10.26 -2.03 -26.67
C SER A 375 9.80 -3.43 -26.24
N ALA A 376 10.33 -3.94 -25.13
CA ALA A 376 10.03 -5.26 -24.58
C ALA A 376 8.62 -5.41 -23.99
N VAL A 377 7.98 -4.30 -23.61
CA VAL A 377 6.65 -4.31 -22.98
C VAL A 377 5.53 -3.94 -23.95
N ARG A 378 5.74 -4.10 -25.26
CA ARG A 378 4.75 -3.78 -26.28
C ARG A 378 3.55 -4.75 -26.18
N GLY A 379 2.36 -4.20 -25.95
CA GLY A 379 1.14 -4.92 -25.59
C GLY A 379 0.97 -5.19 -24.08
N PHE A 380 1.91 -4.72 -23.25
CA PHE A 380 1.90 -4.82 -21.79
C PHE A 380 2.27 -3.49 -21.11
N GLU A 381 1.97 -2.38 -21.80
CA GLU A 381 2.45 -1.06 -21.42
C GLU A 381 1.85 -0.57 -20.10
N THR A 382 2.67 0.20 -19.38
CA THR A 382 2.22 0.92 -18.19
C THR A 382 1.11 1.92 -18.55
N PRO A 383 -0.03 1.92 -17.82
CA PRO A 383 -1.06 2.93 -17.99
C PRO A 383 -0.48 4.33 -17.77
N SER A 384 -0.69 5.24 -18.71
CA SER A 384 -0.05 6.56 -18.72
C SER A 384 -0.34 7.39 -17.47
N THR A 385 -1.55 7.26 -16.91
CA THR A 385 -2.01 8.05 -15.76
C THR A 385 -1.29 7.76 -14.46
N ILE A 386 -0.63 6.60 -14.31
CA ILE A 386 0.02 6.18 -13.07
C ILE A 386 1.54 6.15 -13.17
N ARG A 387 2.11 6.54 -14.31
CA ARG A 387 3.57 6.60 -14.51
C ARG A 387 4.20 7.63 -13.57
N GLY A 388 5.45 7.38 -13.17
CA GLY A 388 6.21 8.27 -12.28
C GLY A 388 6.26 9.72 -12.76
N ASP A 389 6.37 9.93 -14.06
CA ASP A 389 6.35 11.25 -14.71
C ASP A 389 4.99 11.97 -14.61
N ASN A 390 3.95 11.34 -14.08
CA ASN A 390 2.65 11.94 -13.75
C ASN A 390 2.44 12.12 -12.23
N ILE A 391 3.48 11.89 -11.43
CA ILE A 391 3.46 11.99 -9.97
C ILE A 391 4.40 13.13 -9.53
N LEU A 392 3.90 13.97 -8.62
CA LEU A 392 4.66 15.08 -8.04
C LEU A 392 4.95 14.78 -6.57
N VAL A 393 6.22 14.83 -6.18
CA VAL A 393 6.67 14.75 -4.79
C VAL A 393 7.29 16.09 -4.42
N ASN A 394 6.74 16.78 -3.43
CA ASN A 394 7.16 18.14 -3.06
C ASN A 394 7.17 19.14 -4.24
N GLY A 395 6.26 18.96 -5.21
CA GLY A 395 6.20 19.78 -6.42
C GLY A 395 7.20 19.39 -7.51
N ILE A 396 8.03 18.38 -7.27
CA ILE A 396 9.01 17.86 -8.24
C ILE A 396 8.41 16.65 -8.95
N ARG A 397 8.43 16.68 -10.28
CA ARG A 397 7.99 15.55 -11.12
C ARG A 397 9.03 14.44 -11.06
N LEU A 398 8.59 13.22 -10.78
CA LEU A 398 9.50 12.07 -10.79
C LEU A 398 9.92 11.71 -12.21
N ALA A 399 11.10 11.15 -12.37
CA ALA A 399 11.50 10.53 -13.63
C ALA A 399 10.74 9.21 -13.86
N PHE A 400 10.60 8.79 -15.12
CA PHE A 400 10.03 7.47 -15.47
C PHE A 400 10.85 6.79 -16.56
N VAL A 401 10.77 7.26 -17.81
CA VAL A 401 11.71 6.92 -18.89
C VAL A 401 11.88 8.16 -19.76
N ASN A 402 13.02 8.30 -20.43
CA ASN A 402 13.26 9.41 -21.36
C ASN A 402 12.95 9.02 -22.83
N VAL A 403 12.63 7.75 -23.07
CA VAL A 403 12.33 7.20 -24.40
C VAL A 403 10.98 7.70 -24.88
N ASN A 404 11.01 8.65 -25.81
CA ASN A 404 9.80 9.28 -26.37
C ASN A 404 9.12 8.41 -27.45
N GLN A 405 9.88 7.56 -28.15
CA GLN A 405 9.35 6.67 -29.17
C GLN A 405 10.06 5.32 -29.10
N ALA A 406 9.32 4.28 -28.75
CA ALA A 406 9.83 2.92 -28.76
C ALA A 406 10.13 2.47 -30.19
N ILE A 407 11.24 1.76 -30.38
CA ILE A 407 11.49 1.05 -31.63
C ILE A 407 10.61 -0.21 -31.68
N ALA A 408 10.03 -0.49 -32.84
CA ALA A 408 9.15 -1.64 -33.02
C ALA A 408 9.56 -2.47 -34.24
N PRO A 409 10.77 -3.07 -34.24
CA PRO A 409 11.16 -3.98 -35.32
C PRO A 409 10.22 -5.21 -35.33
N ALA A 410 10.24 -5.92 -36.47
CA ALA A 410 9.58 -7.22 -36.57
C ALA A 410 10.12 -8.15 -35.48
N THR A 411 9.23 -8.79 -34.72
CA THR A 411 9.63 -9.68 -33.63
C THR A 411 10.15 -10.99 -34.21
N ILE A 412 11.43 -11.28 -33.94
CA ILE A 412 12.06 -12.55 -34.24
C ILE A 412 11.36 -13.64 -33.41
N ALA A 413 11.05 -14.78 -34.02
CA ALA A 413 10.44 -15.90 -33.32
C ALA A 413 11.35 -16.36 -32.15
N PHE A 414 10.76 -16.70 -31.00
CA PHE A 414 11.52 -17.02 -29.78
C PHE A 414 12.59 -18.10 -29.98
N GLY A 415 12.27 -19.16 -30.73
CA GLY A 415 13.23 -20.24 -31.04
C GLY A 415 14.35 -19.86 -32.01
N SER A 416 14.31 -18.66 -32.60
CA SER A 416 15.29 -18.14 -33.57
C SER A 416 16.04 -16.92 -33.04
N LEU A 417 15.89 -16.59 -31.75
CA LEU A 417 16.59 -15.45 -31.14
C LEU A 417 18.11 -15.68 -31.12
N PRO A 418 18.93 -14.65 -31.39
CA PRO A 418 20.39 -14.74 -31.35
C PRO A 418 20.90 -14.79 -29.91
N GLY A 419 21.03 -15.99 -29.35
CA GLY A 419 21.49 -16.20 -27.98
C GLY A 419 20.96 -17.50 -27.39
N ALA A 420 20.93 -17.57 -26.06
CA ALA A 420 20.39 -18.72 -25.35
C ALA A 420 19.68 -18.29 -24.07
N VAL A 421 18.73 -19.12 -23.64
CA VAL A 421 18.15 -19.04 -22.29
C VAL A 421 19.22 -19.43 -21.27
N ASP A 422 19.36 -18.66 -20.20
CA ASP A 422 20.19 -19.04 -19.05
C ASP A 422 19.54 -20.25 -18.36
N THR A 423 20.26 -21.36 -18.31
CA THR A 423 19.74 -22.62 -17.76
C THR A 423 19.44 -22.54 -16.27
N SER A 424 20.02 -21.56 -15.56
CA SER A 424 19.71 -21.29 -14.14
C SER A 424 18.34 -20.63 -13.96
N PHE A 425 17.80 -20.01 -15.01
CA PHE A 425 16.56 -19.26 -15.01
C PHE A 425 15.71 -19.61 -16.25
N PRO A 426 15.18 -20.86 -16.31
CA PRO A 426 14.40 -21.33 -17.45
C PRO A 426 13.10 -20.53 -17.62
N ILE A 427 12.58 -20.52 -18.85
CA ILE A 427 11.33 -19.83 -19.17
C ILE A 427 10.14 -20.53 -18.51
N ARG A 428 9.36 -19.78 -17.73
CA ARG A 428 8.18 -20.25 -16.99
C ARG A 428 7.15 -19.13 -16.82
N GLY A 429 5.89 -19.49 -16.53
CA GLY A 429 4.86 -18.53 -16.14
C GLY A 429 5.00 -18.07 -14.68
N ALA A 430 4.17 -17.10 -14.27
CA ALA A 430 4.10 -16.56 -12.92
C ALA A 430 3.94 -17.65 -11.86
N GLN A 431 4.55 -17.43 -10.69
CA GLN A 431 4.53 -18.39 -9.60
C GLN A 431 3.33 -18.17 -8.67
N PRO A 432 2.96 -19.17 -7.84
CA PRO A 432 2.03 -18.93 -6.74
C PRO A 432 2.52 -17.77 -5.88
N SER A 433 1.59 -16.90 -5.47
CA SER A 433 1.88 -15.78 -4.58
C SER A 433 2.28 -16.31 -3.20
N ALA A 434 3.31 -15.71 -2.60
CA ALA A 434 3.61 -15.92 -1.19
C ALA A 434 2.61 -15.19 -0.27
N PHE A 435 1.85 -14.25 -0.84
CA PHE A 435 0.87 -13.44 -0.15
C PHE A 435 -0.52 -14.07 -0.25
N THR A 436 -1.13 -14.29 0.91
CA THR A 436 -2.50 -14.79 1.04
C THR A 436 -3.39 -13.65 1.51
N PRO A 437 -4.53 -13.38 0.85
CA PRO A 437 -5.33 -12.23 1.24
C PRO A 437 -6.08 -12.50 2.56
N THR A 438 -6.18 -11.46 3.38
CA THR A 438 -6.72 -11.48 4.75
C THR A 438 -7.31 -10.12 5.12
N VAL A 439 -7.89 -10.03 6.33
CA VAL A 439 -8.44 -8.79 6.88
C VAL A 439 -7.90 -8.57 8.29
N VAL A 440 -7.33 -7.39 8.54
CA VAL A 440 -6.81 -6.99 9.86
C VAL A 440 -7.36 -5.61 10.19
N GLY A 441 -7.92 -5.43 11.39
CA GLY A 441 -8.51 -4.15 11.79
C GLY A 441 -9.67 -3.67 10.91
N GLY A 442 -10.35 -4.60 10.21
CA GLY A 442 -11.40 -4.27 9.23
C GLY A 442 -10.87 -3.81 7.86
N ILE A 443 -9.55 -3.83 7.64
CA ILE A 443 -8.90 -3.42 6.40
C ILE A 443 -8.47 -4.66 5.61
N SER A 444 -8.84 -4.72 4.33
CA SER A 444 -8.41 -5.79 3.45
C SER A 444 -6.94 -5.66 3.06
N GLY A 445 -6.23 -6.77 3.09
CA GLY A 445 -4.83 -6.84 2.69
C GLY A 445 -4.37 -8.28 2.51
N GLU A 446 -3.10 -8.51 2.73
CA GLU A 446 -2.42 -9.76 2.47
C GLU A 446 -1.35 -10.04 3.54
N VAL A 447 -1.11 -11.32 3.78
CA VAL A 447 -0.12 -11.83 4.73
C VAL A 447 0.70 -12.95 4.12
N ASP A 448 1.94 -13.05 4.59
CA ASP A 448 2.77 -14.24 4.40
C ASP A 448 2.59 -15.15 5.61
N ALA A 449 2.37 -16.44 5.37
CA ALA A 449 2.13 -17.43 6.43
C ALA A 449 3.28 -17.56 7.44
N ARG A 450 4.48 -17.07 7.12
CA ARG A 450 5.62 -17.02 8.06
C ARG A 450 5.43 -15.99 9.18
N PHE A 451 4.61 -14.97 8.95
CA PHE A 451 4.42 -13.83 9.86
C PHE A 451 2.96 -13.63 10.27
N PHE A 452 2.11 -14.65 10.02
CA PHE A 452 0.71 -14.68 10.40
C PHE A 452 0.27 -16.10 10.82
N PRO A 453 -0.51 -16.29 11.90
CA PRO A 453 -1.09 -15.26 12.77
C PRO A 453 -0.03 -14.46 13.55
N PHE A 454 -0.39 -13.26 14.01
CA PHE A 454 0.51 -12.44 14.82
C PHE A 454 0.81 -13.12 16.17
N ILE A 455 2.05 -12.99 16.63
CA ILE A 455 2.55 -13.68 17.82
C ILE A 455 2.94 -12.69 18.92
N ALA A 456 3.07 -13.19 20.15
CA ALA A 456 3.70 -12.45 21.25
C ALA A 456 5.23 -12.47 21.12
N SER A 457 5.91 -11.55 21.81
CA SER A 457 7.37 -11.61 21.97
C SER A 457 7.79 -12.98 22.51
N PRO A 458 8.78 -13.67 21.90
CA PRO A 458 9.24 -14.98 22.38
C PRO A 458 9.83 -14.90 23.79
N THR A 459 10.54 -13.82 24.10
CA THR A 459 11.06 -13.55 25.45
C THR A 459 10.00 -12.81 26.26
N VAL A 460 9.23 -13.56 27.04
CA VAL A 460 8.12 -13.01 27.84
C VAL A 460 8.63 -12.29 29.08
N SER A 461 8.20 -11.04 29.23
CA SER A 461 8.39 -10.22 30.43
C SER A 461 7.12 -9.45 30.74
N ALA A 462 7.04 -8.83 31.93
CA ALA A 462 5.90 -7.99 32.31
C ALA A 462 5.61 -6.84 31.30
N ASN A 463 6.64 -6.39 30.57
CA ASN A 463 6.53 -5.34 29.56
C ASN A 463 6.54 -5.88 28.12
N SER A 464 6.65 -7.19 27.89
CA SER A 464 6.68 -7.75 26.53
C SER A 464 5.39 -7.47 25.73
N LEU A 465 5.49 -7.48 24.40
CA LEU A 465 4.33 -7.35 23.53
C LEU A 465 3.60 -8.70 23.45
N THR A 466 2.30 -8.69 23.73
CA THR A 466 1.41 -9.83 23.52
C THR A 466 0.92 -9.87 22.07
N ALA A 467 0.41 -11.02 21.62
CA ALA A 467 -0.23 -11.11 20.30
C ALA A 467 -1.40 -10.12 20.15
N SER A 468 -2.12 -9.83 21.25
CA SER A 468 -3.18 -8.82 21.26
C SER A 468 -2.64 -7.40 21.07
N ASP A 469 -1.51 -7.06 21.70
CA ASP A 469 -0.84 -5.77 21.48
C ASP A 469 -0.47 -5.61 20.01
N VAL A 470 0.16 -6.63 19.44
CA VAL A 470 0.60 -6.64 18.03
C VAL A 470 -0.58 -6.48 17.09
N ASN A 471 -1.68 -7.20 17.33
CA ASN A 471 -2.91 -7.07 16.55
C ASN A 471 -3.48 -5.65 16.62
N THR A 472 -3.52 -5.02 17.81
CA THR A 472 -3.99 -3.64 18.00
C THR A 472 -3.11 -2.65 17.24
N ILE A 473 -1.78 -2.74 17.40
CA ILE A 473 -0.81 -1.86 16.74
C ILE A 473 -0.95 -1.92 15.21
N ILE A 474 -0.99 -3.13 14.65
CA ILE A 474 -1.13 -3.32 13.21
C ILE A 474 -2.52 -2.86 12.72
N SER A 475 -3.58 -3.12 13.48
CA SER A 475 -4.94 -2.69 13.14
C SER A 475 -5.07 -1.17 13.08
N HIS A 476 -4.52 -0.45 14.07
CA HIS A 476 -4.54 1.02 14.08
C HIS A 476 -3.74 1.61 12.91
N ALA A 477 -2.57 1.06 12.61
CA ALA A 477 -1.78 1.47 11.45
C ALA A 477 -2.53 1.21 10.13
N ALA A 478 -3.17 0.04 9.98
CA ALA A 478 -3.94 -0.29 8.78
C ALA A 478 -5.13 0.66 8.59
N GLN A 479 -5.86 0.96 9.67
CA GLN A 479 -6.98 1.90 9.65
C GLN A 479 -6.52 3.31 9.29
N GLN A 480 -5.41 3.78 9.86
CA GLN A 480 -4.83 5.07 9.51
C GLN A 480 -4.41 5.12 8.04
N ALA A 481 -3.75 4.08 7.53
CA ALA A 481 -3.37 3.99 6.12
C ALA A 481 -4.60 4.07 5.20
N ASN A 482 -5.72 3.47 5.60
CA ASN A 482 -6.95 3.47 4.83
C ASN A 482 -7.70 4.81 4.81
N ILE A 483 -7.28 5.81 5.60
CA ILE A 483 -7.83 7.19 5.52
C ILE A 483 -6.77 8.23 5.16
N THR A 484 -5.51 7.81 5.03
CA THR A 484 -4.39 8.69 4.69
C THR A 484 -4.30 8.83 3.19
N ARG A 485 -4.34 10.06 2.67
CA ARG A 485 -4.08 10.36 1.27
C ARG A 485 -2.66 9.96 0.89
N ALA A 486 -2.56 9.15 -0.16
CA ALA A 486 -1.30 8.79 -0.78
C ALA A 486 -0.56 10.04 -1.32
N ALA A 487 0.77 10.02 -1.21
CA ALA A 487 1.65 10.99 -1.87
C ALA A 487 1.92 10.60 -3.33
N ILE A 488 1.98 9.30 -3.61
CA ILE A 488 2.52 8.80 -4.88
C ILE A 488 1.52 8.05 -5.75
N ARG A 489 0.24 8.01 -5.34
CA ARG A 489 -0.78 7.23 -6.05
C ARG A 489 -1.73 8.12 -6.84
N GLN A 490 -2.17 7.58 -7.97
CA GLN A 490 -3.15 8.14 -8.87
C GLN A 490 -4.40 7.22 -8.93
N PRO A 491 -5.62 7.78 -9.13
CA PRO A 491 -5.90 9.22 -9.15
C PRO A 491 -5.64 9.88 -7.79
N LEU A 492 -5.37 11.18 -7.79
CA LEU A 492 -5.24 11.98 -6.57
C LEU A 492 -6.47 11.79 -5.66
N GLY A 493 -6.23 11.73 -4.35
CA GLY A 493 -7.25 11.36 -3.36
C GLY A 493 -7.30 9.85 -3.06
N SER A 494 -6.53 9.03 -3.78
CA SER A 494 -6.34 7.62 -3.41
C SER A 494 -5.67 7.48 -2.05
N ASN A 495 -6.05 6.44 -1.32
CA ASN A 495 -5.51 6.18 0.01
C ASN A 495 -4.14 5.48 -0.09
N ALA A 496 -3.29 5.70 0.91
CA ALA A 496 -1.98 5.09 1.03
C ALA A 496 -2.11 3.56 1.07
N ARG A 497 -1.12 2.88 0.47
CA ARG A 497 -1.01 1.41 0.50
C ARG A 497 0.39 1.03 0.94
N VAL A 498 0.47 0.41 2.11
CA VAL A 498 1.73 0.16 2.82
C VAL A 498 1.79 -1.26 3.38
N SER A 499 3.01 -1.74 3.61
CA SER A 499 3.32 -2.85 4.49
C SER A 499 3.59 -2.33 5.90
N ILE A 500 3.13 -3.08 6.89
CA ILE A 500 3.17 -2.76 8.32
C ILE A 500 3.86 -3.92 9.02
N THR A 501 4.96 -3.64 9.71
CA THR A 501 5.69 -4.65 10.50
C THR A 501 5.79 -4.21 11.95
N VAL A 502 5.56 -5.15 12.87
CA VAL A 502 5.88 -4.99 14.30
C VAL A 502 6.96 -6.00 14.69
N VAL A 503 7.99 -5.52 15.38
CA VAL A 503 9.05 -6.34 15.95
C VAL A 503 9.10 -6.16 17.47
N ASP A 504 9.62 -7.17 18.19
CA ASP A 504 10.00 -6.99 19.58
C ASP A 504 11.31 -6.20 19.72
N ALA A 505 11.70 -5.94 20.97
CA ALA A 505 12.94 -5.21 21.24
C ALA A 505 14.14 -5.90 20.58
N ASP A 506 14.16 -7.23 20.51
CA ASP A 506 15.17 -8.11 19.91
C ASP A 506 15.15 -8.19 18.38
N GLY A 507 14.25 -7.48 17.72
CA GLY A 507 14.14 -7.45 16.27
C GLY A 507 13.48 -8.70 15.69
N VAL A 508 12.88 -9.55 16.55
CA VAL A 508 12.05 -10.67 16.12
C VAL A 508 10.75 -10.10 15.56
N VAL A 509 10.40 -10.51 14.34
CA VAL A 509 9.15 -10.11 13.71
C VAL A 509 7.98 -10.79 14.40
N LEU A 510 7.07 -10.00 14.96
CA LEU A 510 5.86 -10.46 15.64
C LEU A 510 4.65 -10.52 14.71
N GLY A 511 4.67 -9.73 13.64
CA GLY A 511 3.64 -9.74 12.61
C GLY A 511 3.97 -8.79 11.47
N ILE A 512 3.57 -9.19 10.25
CA ILE A 512 3.58 -8.32 9.07
C ILE A 512 2.21 -8.36 8.41
N PHE A 513 1.67 -7.19 8.08
CA PHE A 513 0.45 -7.05 7.29
C PHE A 513 0.69 -6.10 6.14
N ARG A 514 0.37 -6.52 4.91
CA ARG A 514 0.50 -5.69 3.71
C ARG A 514 -0.88 -5.32 3.20
N LEU A 515 -1.19 -4.02 3.07
CA LEU A 515 -2.45 -3.59 2.49
C LEU A 515 -2.58 -4.06 1.04
N ALA A 516 -3.81 -4.31 0.60
CA ALA A 516 -4.08 -4.73 -0.78
C ALA A 516 -3.52 -3.70 -1.77
N ASP A 517 -2.78 -4.16 -2.77
CA ASP A 517 -2.08 -3.32 -3.76
C ASP A 517 -0.92 -2.43 -3.21
N ALA A 518 -0.44 -2.65 -1.99
CA ALA A 518 0.79 -2.00 -1.55
C ALA A 518 1.99 -2.45 -2.41
N PRO A 519 2.99 -1.59 -2.69
CA PRO A 519 4.20 -2.03 -3.38
C PRO A 519 4.91 -3.19 -2.65
N VAL A 520 5.47 -4.14 -3.40
CA VAL A 520 6.12 -5.32 -2.80
C VAL A 520 7.42 -4.95 -2.08
N PHE A 521 8.14 -3.92 -2.53
CA PHE A 521 9.39 -3.47 -1.87
C PHE A 521 9.16 -3.15 -0.39
N GLY A 522 7.99 -2.61 -0.05
CA GLY A 522 7.63 -2.21 1.30
C GLY A 522 7.60 -3.38 2.29
N PHE A 523 7.44 -4.62 1.82
CA PHE A 523 7.37 -5.80 2.68
C PHE A 523 8.66 -6.01 3.50
N ASP A 524 9.83 -6.03 2.84
CA ASP A 524 11.12 -6.10 3.54
C ASP A 524 11.49 -4.78 4.21
N VAL A 525 11.24 -3.65 3.53
CA VAL A 525 11.60 -2.32 4.04
C VAL A 525 10.87 -2.01 5.34
N SER A 526 9.58 -2.32 5.48
CA SER A 526 8.84 -2.09 6.72
C SER A 526 9.45 -2.84 7.91
N ALA A 527 9.95 -4.05 7.68
CA ALA A 527 10.65 -4.84 8.69
C ALA A 527 12.05 -4.31 9.01
N GLN A 528 12.83 -3.91 7.99
CA GLN A 528 14.12 -3.23 8.21
C GLN A 528 13.93 -1.95 9.04
N LYS A 529 12.91 -1.14 8.71
CA LYS A 529 12.57 0.08 9.42
C LYS A 529 12.21 -0.16 10.89
N ALA A 530 11.33 -1.13 11.14
CA ALA A 530 10.97 -1.52 12.51
C ALA A 530 12.20 -1.96 13.30
N ARG A 531 13.02 -2.86 12.74
CA ARG A 531 14.26 -3.34 13.38
C ARG A 531 15.24 -2.21 13.63
N THR A 532 15.31 -1.22 12.75
CA THR A 532 16.22 -0.09 12.89
C THR A 532 15.83 0.81 14.07
N ALA A 533 14.55 1.18 14.18
CA ALA A 533 14.06 1.95 15.32
C ALA A 533 14.27 1.21 16.66
N ALA A 534 13.99 -0.10 16.71
CA ALA A 534 14.26 -0.92 17.90
C ALA A 534 15.77 -1.00 18.21
N PHE A 535 16.60 -1.20 17.17
CA PHE A 535 18.04 -1.34 17.31
C PHE A 535 18.70 -0.08 17.83
N TYR A 536 18.44 1.10 17.25
CA TYR A 536 19.06 2.34 17.71
C TYR A 536 18.56 2.81 19.08
N SER A 537 17.35 2.39 19.49
CA SER A 537 16.78 2.73 20.80
C SER A 537 17.26 1.83 21.94
N ARG A 538 18.05 0.79 21.65
CA ARG A 538 18.51 -0.20 22.65
C ARG A 538 19.72 0.29 23.46
N ALA A 539 19.79 -0.19 24.71
CA ALA A 539 20.91 0.05 25.63
C ALA A 539 22.31 -0.40 25.18
N ASN A 540 22.46 -1.43 24.34
CA ASN A 540 23.76 -2.03 24.00
C ASN A 540 24.17 -1.87 22.53
N THR A 541 23.52 -0.99 21.79
CA THR A 541 23.73 -0.79 20.34
C THR A 541 25.18 -0.49 19.99
N GLY A 542 25.83 0.41 20.74
CA GLY A 542 27.24 0.71 20.56
C GLY A 542 28.15 -0.52 20.76
N THR A 543 27.82 -1.39 21.72
CA THR A 543 28.56 -2.64 21.96
C THR A 543 28.38 -3.61 20.79
N LEU A 544 27.15 -3.79 20.30
CA LEU A 544 26.85 -4.67 19.17
C LEU A 544 27.56 -4.20 17.89
N LEU A 545 27.53 -2.89 17.61
CA LEU A 545 28.25 -2.31 16.47
C LEU A 545 29.76 -2.52 16.58
N ARG A 546 30.36 -2.29 17.76
CA ARG A 546 31.79 -2.59 17.98
C ARG A 546 32.11 -4.06 17.77
N GLY A 547 31.28 -4.96 18.28
CA GLY A 547 31.43 -6.41 18.09
C GLY A 547 31.33 -6.83 16.61
N ALA A 548 30.55 -6.11 15.81
CA ALA A 548 30.45 -6.30 14.37
C ALA A 548 31.55 -5.57 13.55
N GLY A 549 32.57 -5.02 14.21
CA GLY A 549 33.67 -4.31 13.55
C GLY A 549 33.36 -2.85 13.16
N GLN A 550 32.20 -2.33 13.56
CA GLN A 550 31.70 -0.99 13.19
C GLN A 550 31.98 0.06 14.27
N GLY A 551 33.07 -0.12 15.05
CA GLY A 551 33.39 0.76 16.18
C GLY A 551 33.68 2.22 15.80
N SER A 552 34.22 2.47 14.61
CA SER A 552 34.49 3.82 14.12
C SER A 552 33.23 4.68 13.98
N TYR A 553 32.10 4.07 13.62
CA TYR A 553 30.79 4.73 13.58
C TYR A 553 30.30 5.10 14.99
N VAL A 554 30.55 4.23 15.97
CA VAL A 554 30.22 4.48 17.38
C VAL A 554 31.04 5.64 17.93
N ASP A 555 32.33 5.70 17.60
CA ASP A 555 33.23 6.78 18.02
C ASP A 555 32.82 8.13 17.41
N ARG A 556 32.47 8.16 16.12
CA ARG A 556 31.96 9.37 15.46
C ARG A 556 30.63 9.85 16.04
N ALA A 557 29.70 8.94 16.28
CA ALA A 557 28.43 9.25 16.91
C ALA A 557 28.63 9.85 18.31
N ALA A 558 29.51 9.25 19.13
CA ALA A 558 29.82 9.76 20.45
C ALA A 558 30.47 11.15 20.42
N ALA A 559 31.37 11.41 19.47
CA ALA A 559 31.96 12.74 19.26
C ALA A 559 30.92 13.81 18.88
N ASP A 560 29.83 13.40 18.21
CA ASP A 560 28.68 14.24 17.88
C ASP A 560 27.63 14.31 19.01
N GLY A 561 27.90 13.71 20.18
CA GLY A 561 26.98 13.67 21.32
C GLY A 561 25.86 12.63 21.20
N VAL A 562 25.89 11.79 20.16
CA VAL A 562 24.90 10.74 19.91
C VAL A 562 25.27 9.47 20.69
N GLY A 563 24.62 9.28 21.85
CA GLY A 563 24.77 8.08 22.66
C GLY A 563 24.03 6.86 22.08
N LEU A 564 24.76 5.79 21.74
CA LEU A 564 24.20 4.51 21.29
C LEU A 564 24.05 3.51 22.46
N ASN A 565 23.43 4.00 23.54
CA ASN A 565 23.36 3.36 24.84
C ASN A 565 21.94 3.32 25.43
N GLY A 566 20.91 3.50 24.60
CA GLY A 566 19.50 3.46 25.00
C GLY A 566 19.00 4.69 25.77
N ALA A 567 19.82 5.74 25.88
CA ALA A 567 19.38 7.01 26.48
C ALA A 567 18.32 7.73 25.62
N PHE A 568 18.30 7.47 24.31
CA PHE A 568 17.35 8.06 23.38
C PHE A 568 16.61 7.01 22.56
N ALA A 569 15.34 7.28 22.30
CA ALA A 569 14.46 6.57 21.38
C ALA A 569 14.60 7.17 19.97
N PHE A 570 15.02 6.36 19.01
CA PHE A 570 15.25 6.76 17.62
C PHE A 570 14.14 6.25 16.69
N SER A 571 13.63 7.15 15.84
CA SER A 571 12.92 6.79 14.61
C SER A 571 13.91 6.69 13.44
N ASP A 572 13.50 6.09 12.32
CA ASP A 572 14.34 6.12 11.12
C ASP A 572 14.49 7.52 10.53
N ARG A 573 13.58 8.46 10.80
CA ARG A 573 13.78 9.84 10.37
C ARG A 573 14.98 10.46 11.09
N GLY A 574 15.07 10.28 12.40
CA GLY A 574 16.19 10.79 13.20
C GLY A 574 17.48 10.04 12.91
N GLY A 575 17.41 8.71 12.84
CA GLY A 575 18.54 7.86 12.47
C GLY A 575 19.07 8.18 11.07
N GLY A 576 18.19 8.20 10.07
CA GLY A 576 18.51 8.51 8.67
C GLY A 576 19.13 9.90 8.48
N PHE A 577 18.73 10.89 9.29
CA PHE A 577 19.35 12.21 9.29
C PHE A 577 20.86 12.17 9.63
N LEU A 578 21.31 11.17 10.41
CA LEU A 578 22.72 10.94 10.75
C LEU A 578 23.49 10.15 9.67
N HIS A 579 22.80 9.59 8.66
CA HIS A 579 23.39 8.88 7.52
C HIS A 579 23.56 9.77 6.28
N ARG A 580 23.33 11.07 6.41
CA ARG A 580 23.41 12.01 5.29
C ARG A 580 24.87 12.32 4.94
N PRO A 581 25.22 12.38 3.63
CA PRO A 581 26.58 12.71 3.20
C PRO A 581 26.94 14.18 3.47
N PHE A 582 25.91 15.01 3.66
CA PHE A 582 25.99 16.38 4.12
C PHE A 582 25.11 16.52 5.36
N PHE A 583 25.68 16.97 6.47
CA PHE A 583 24.96 17.16 7.72
C PHE A 583 25.01 18.63 8.18
N PRO A 584 23.87 19.31 8.34
CA PRO A 584 22.50 18.79 8.17
C PRO A 584 22.11 18.58 6.70
N ASP A 585 21.07 17.75 6.49
CA ASP A 585 20.57 17.48 5.15
C ASP A 585 20.15 18.76 4.41
N GLY A 586 20.41 18.82 3.11
CA GLY A 586 20.10 19.98 2.28
C GLY A 586 21.03 21.18 2.45
N ILE A 587 22.19 21.02 3.08
CA ILE A 587 23.24 22.06 3.11
C ILE A 587 24.56 21.47 2.59
N ASN A 588 24.95 21.83 1.37
CA ASN A 588 26.17 21.34 0.74
C ASN A 588 27.42 21.81 1.49
N ASN A 589 28.56 21.15 1.22
CA ASN A 589 29.88 21.49 1.79
C ASN A 589 29.95 21.39 3.31
N THR A 590 29.02 20.68 3.93
CA THR A 590 29.06 20.33 5.35
C THR A 590 29.74 18.98 5.55
N ALA A 591 30.26 18.75 6.76
CA ALA A 591 30.80 17.44 7.12
C ALA A 591 29.69 16.37 7.12
N PRO A 592 29.99 15.11 6.77
CA PRO A 592 29.00 14.04 6.77
C PRO A 592 28.45 13.78 8.17
N GLY A 593 27.24 13.21 8.21
CA GLY A 593 26.68 12.65 9.43
C GLY A 593 27.55 11.50 9.96
N PRO A 594 27.47 11.18 11.27
CA PRO A 594 28.38 10.21 11.89
C PRO A 594 28.23 8.79 11.33
N PHE A 595 27.11 8.46 10.67
CA PHE A 595 26.87 7.16 10.05
C PHE A 595 27.10 7.11 8.54
N SER A 596 27.36 8.25 7.90
CA SER A 596 27.69 8.31 6.48
C SER A 596 29.17 8.06 6.23
N THR A 597 29.51 7.60 5.03
CA THR A 597 30.87 7.80 4.49
C THR A 597 31.08 9.26 4.08
N GLY A 598 32.33 9.68 3.89
CA GLY A 598 32.66 11.02 3.40
C GLY A 598 32.32 11.19 1.92
N PHE A 599 31.88 12.39 1.53
CA PHE A 599 31.37 12.65 0.17
C PHE A 599 32.32 12.24 -0.99
N PRO A 600 33.66 12.39 -0.91
CA PRO A 600 34.54 11.93 -1.98
C PRO A 600 34.50 10.42 -2.26
N GLU A 601 34.14 9.62 -1.25
CA GLU A 601 33.96 8.17 -1.38
C GLU A 601 32.49 7.77 -1.50
N TRP A 602 31.58 8.70 -1.26
CA TRP A 602 30.15 8.46 -1.22
C TRP A 602 29.60 8.14 -2.60
N SER A 603 28.67 7.20 -2.64
CA SER A 603 27.80 6.95 -3.77
C SER A 603 26.53 6.27 -3.28
N ILE A 604 25.57 6.09 -4.19
CA ILE A 604 24.39 5.25 -3.96
C ILE A 604 24.74 3.79 -3.61
N PHE A 605 25.98 3.35 -3.88
CA PHE A 605 26.52 2.03 -3.56
C PHE A 605 27.58 2.07 -2.45
N ASN A 606 27.71 3.19 -1.75
CA ASN A 606 28.61 3.39 -0.61
C ASN A 606 28.06 4.47 0.34
N VAL A 607 26.99 4.16 1.07
CA VAL A 607 26.29 5.13 1.94
C VAL A 607 26.80 5.16 3.39
N GLY A 608 27.81 4.36 3.72
CA GLY A 608 28.35 4.23 5.08
C GLY A 608 27.77 3.04 5.84
N LEU A 609 27.37 3.25 7.10
CA LEU A 609 27.07 2.17 8.05
C LEU A 609 26.00 1.19 7.53
N GLN A 610 24.99 1.66 6.80
CA GLN A 610 23.96 0.77 6.23
C GLN A 610 24.58 -0.30 5.32
N LEU A 611 25.48 0.09 4.40
CA LEU A 611 26.19 -0.86 3.55
C LEU A 611 27.21 -1.67 4.34
N ASP A 612 28.00 -1.04 5.20
CA ASP A 612 29.09 -1.71 5.91
C ASP A 612 28.60 -2.84 6.83
N LEU A 613 27.36 -2.74 7.33
CA LEU A 613 26.71 -3.82 8.06
C LEU A 613 26.38 -5.03 7.20
N VAL A 614 26.12 -4.85 5.90
CA VAL A 614 25.63 -5.92 5.01
C VAL A 614 26.64 -6.42 4.00
N LYS A 615 27.65 -5.62 3.66
CA LYS A 615 28.57 -5.86 2.53
C LYS A 615 29.19 -7.25 2.55
N THR A 616 29.79 -7.67 3.67
CA THR A 616 30.48 -8.96 3.77
C THR A 616 29.55 -10.13 3.49
N ASN A 617 28.36 -10.15 4.12
CA ASN A 617 27.42 -11.25 3.99
C ASN A 617 26.64 -11.18 2.68
N LEU A 618 26.42 -9.99 2.11
CA LEU A 618 25.88 -9.84 0.76
C LEU A 618 26.82 -10.49 -0.26
N LEU A 619 28.12 -10.20 -0.21
CA LEU A 619 29.10 -10.80 -1.12
C LEU A 619 29.19 -12.32 -0.93
N ALA A 620 29.14 -12.81 0.30
CA ALA A 620 29.09 -14.25 0.58
C ALA A 620 27.83 -14.89 -0.02
N THR A 621 26.67 -14.23 0.09
CA THR A 621 25.39 -14.71 -0.44
C THR A 621 25.37 -14.71 -1.96
N LEU A 622 25.96 -13.71 -2.61
CA LEU A 622 26.19 -13.70 -4.06
C LEU A 622 27.10 -14.84 -4.51
N GLY A 623 28.01 -15.29 -3.65
CA GLY A 623 28.81 -16.51 -3.84
C GLY A 623 28.09 -17.82 -3.48
N GLY A 624 26.81 -17.78 -3.09
CA GLY A 624 25.98 -18.95 -2.78
C GLY A 624 25.89 -19.31 -1.30
N ALA A 625 26.47 -18.53 -0.38
CA ALA A 625 26.33 -18.78 1.06
C ALA A 625 24.90 -18.49 1.54
N SER A 626 24.42 -19.28 2.51
CA SER A 626 23.16 -19.01 3.22
C SER A 626 23.48 -18.35 4.56
N VAL A 627 23.49 -17.02 4.56
CA VAL A 627 23.78 -16.19 5.74
C VAL A 627 22.78 -15.04 5.85
N PRO A 628 22.46 -14.55 7.05
CA PRO A 628 21.72 -13.30 7.22
C PRO A 628 22.52 -12.13 6.65
N CYS A 629 21.86 -11.04 6.29
CA CYS A 629 22.55 -9.86 5.75
C CYS A 629 23.52 -9.23 6.74
N THR A 630 23.30 -9.35 8.05
CA THR A 630 24.24 -8.80 9.05
C THR A 630 24.71 -9.88 10.02
N SER A 631 25.84 -9.63 10.68
CA SER A 631 26.29 -10.45 11.82
C SER A 631 25.59 -10.10 13.13
N ILE A 632 24.77 -9.03 13.16
CA ILE A 632 24.05 -8.57 14.35
C ILE A 632 22.66 -9.23 14.35
N PRO A 633 22.37 -10.14 15.30
CA PRO A 633 21.13 -10.93 15.28
C PRO A 633 19.83 -10.11 15.32
N ASN A 634 19.90 -8.87 15.82
CA ASN A 634 18.74 -7.99 15.95
C ASN A 634 18.32 -7.30 14.64
N ILE A 635 19.17 -7.30 13.62
CA ILE A 635 18.94 -6.67 12.32
C ILE A 635 19.35 -7.62 11.19
N PRO A 636 18.81 -8.85 11.12
CA PRO A 636 19.32 -9.90 10.23
C PRO A 636 19.10 -9.59 8.73
N ASN A 637 18.19 -8.66 8.38
CA ASN A 637 18.03 -8.13 7.02
C ASN A 637 18.65 -6.75 6.83
N GLY A 638 19.45 -6.23 7.78
CA GLY A 638 20.05 -4.89 7.70
C GLY A 638 19.22 -3.80 8.38
N ILE A 639 19.61 -2.54 8.12
CA ILE A 639 18.94 -1.34 8.62
C ILE A 639 18.36 -0.51 7.47
N GLN A 640 17.41 0.38 7.79
CA GLN A 640 16.89 1.37 6.87
C GLN A 640 17.15 2.81 7.35
N ILE A 641 17.37 3.74 6.43
CA ILE A 641 17.86 5.09 6.74
C ILE A 641 16.97 6.21 6.19
N PHE A 642 15.67 5.90 5.98
CA PHE A 642 14.64 6.88 5.65
C PHE A 642 13.36 6.63 6.47
N ALA A 643 12.59 7.69 6.66
CA ALA A 643 11.50 7.77 7.63
C ALA A 643 10.38 6.73 7.43
N GLY A 644 9.62 6.44 8.49
CA GLY A 644 8.53 5.46 8.49
C GLY A 644 8.55 4.45 9.65
N SER A 645 9.27 4.70 10.75
CA SER A 645 9.23 3.84 11.93
C SER A 645 9.30 4.63 13.22
N VAL A 646 8.75 4.02 14.27
CA VAL A 646 8.88 4.52 15.64
C VAL A 646 9.11 3.35 16.61
N PRO A 647 9.93 3.52 17.65
CA PRO A 647 10.10 2.51 18.68
C PRO A 647 8.88 2.48 19.61
N LEU A 648 8.63 1.32 20.22
CA LEU A 648 7.49 1.04 21.09
C LEU A 648 7.98 0.86 22.53
N PHE A 649 7.31 1.51 23.48
CA PHE A 649 7.64 1.52 24.90
C PHE A 649 6.43 1.13 25.75
N LYS A 650 6.68 0.35 26.83
CA LYS A 650 5.76 0.18 27.95
C LYS A 650 6.49 0.47 29.25
N ASN A 651 5.88 1.26 30.12
CA ASN A 651 6.44 1.58 31.44
C ASN A 651 7.90 2.09 31.36
N GLY A 652 8.19 2.96 30.39
CA GLY A 652 9.54 3.50 30.15
C GLY A 652 10.57 2.51 29.60
N THR A 653 10.19 1.26 29.33
CA THR A 653 11.07 0.24 28.75
C THR A 653 10.80 0.08 27.27
N LEU A 654 11.85 -0.05 26.45
CA LEU A 654 11.73 -0.42 25.03
C LEU A 654 11.19 -1.86 24.92
N VAL A 655 10.10 -2.04 24.17
CA VAL A 655 9.43 -3.35 24.01
C VAL A 655 9.39 -3.82 22.56
N GLY A 656 9.70 -2.93 21.62
CA GLY A 656 9.68 -3.24 20.19
C GLY A 656 9.72 -2.00 19.32
N ALA A 657 9.25 -2.15 18.09
CA ALA A 657 9.09 -1.05 17.14
C ALA A 657 8.03 -1.41 16.08
N ILE A 658 7.45 -0.37 15.48
CA ILE A 658 6.62 -0.49 14.26
C ILE A 658 7.35 0.18 13.10
N GLY A 659 7.29 -0.43 11.92
CA GLY A 659 7.80 0.12 10.67
C GLY A 659 6.78 0.02 9.56
N ILE A 660 6.72 1.06 8.73
CA ILE A 660 5.75 1.26 7.65
C ILE A 660 6.51 1.55 6.36
N SER A 661 6.11 0.92 5.26
CA SER A 661 6.65 1.27 3.95
C SER A 661 5.70 0.93 2.81
N GLY A 662 5.56 1.85 1.87
CA GLY A 662 4.88 1.62 0.59
C GLY A 662 4.33 2.87 -0.08
N ASP A 663 4.30 4.00 0.61
CA ASP A 663 3.86 5.28 0.07
C ASP A 663 4.91 6.38 0.33
N GLY A 664 4.51 7.64 0.43
CA GLY A 664 5.42 8.73 0.81
C GLY A 664 5.93 8.61 2.26
N ILE A 665 7.17 9.04 2.50
CA ILE A 665 7.81 8.92 3.82
C ILE A 665 7.09 9.68 4.95
N ASP A 666 6.36 10.74 4.63
CA ASP A 666 5.55 11.49 5.61
C ASP A 666 4.24 10.74 5.92
N GLN A 667 3.68 10.01 4.93
CA GLN A 667 2.56 9.07 5.14
C GLN A 667 3.00 7.91 6.03
N ASP A 668 4.17 7.32 5.75
CA ASP A 668 4.72 6.22 6.54
C ASP A 668 4.88 6.63 8.02
N ASP A 669 5.42 7.83 8.30
CA ASP A 669 5.55 8.36 9.67
C ASP A 669 4.21 8.56 10.39
N LEU A 670 3.21 9.10 9.68
CA LEU A 670 1.86 9.30 10.23
C LEU A 670 1.24 7.95 10.61
N ILE A 671 1.34 6.97 9.71
CA ILE A 671 0.79 5.63 9.92
C ILE A 671 1.54 4.91 11.05
N ALA A 672 2.87 5.05 11.12
CA ALA A 672 3.68 4.47 12.19
C ALA A 672 3.28 5.05 13.55
N SER A 673 3.06 6.37 13.59
CA SER A 673 2.66 7.08 14.81
C SER A 673 1.26 6.69 15.28
N ALA A 674 0.31 6.47 14.36
CA ALA A 674 -1.02 5.97 14.69
C ALA A 674 -0.97 4.53 15.22
N GLY A 675 -0.19 3.66 14.60
CA GLY A 675 0.02 2.30 15.10
C GLY A 675 0.63 2.27 16.51
N ALA A 676 1.55 3.18 16.80
CA ALA A 676 2.23 3.28 18.10
C ALA A 676 1.40 3.97 19.20
N GLN A 677 0.13 4.32 18.97
CA GLN A 677 -0.70 4.95 20.01
C GLN A 677 -0.82 4.04 21.24
N GLY A 678 -0.48 4.57 22.42
CA GLY A 678 -0.40 3.81 23.67
C GLY A 678 0.96 3.15 23.95
N TYR A 679 1.87 3.18 22.96
CA TYR A 679 3.23 2.61 23.04
C TYR A 679 4.31 3.62 22.61
N ALA A 680 3.96 4.88 22.38
CA ALA A 680 4.93 5.88 21.94
C ALA A 680 6.02 6.11 23.00
N PRO A 681 7.28 6.40 22.60
CA PRO A 681 8.31 6.75 23.56
C PRO A 681 7.95 8.05 24.30
N PRO A 682 8.31 8.16 25.58
CA PRO A 682 8.27 9.43 26.31
C PRO A 682 9.00 10.53 25.53
N VAL A 683 8.45 11.75 25.54
CA VAL A 683 8.95 12.86 24.71
C VAL A 683 10.37 13.24 25.10
N GLU A 684 10.68 13.18 26.39
CA GLU A 684 11.96 13.54 26.99
C GLU A 684 13.13 12.63 26.56
N ILE A 685 12.85 11.42 26.06
CA ILE A 685 13.88 10.52 25.54
C ILE A 685 13.88 10.42 24.02
N ARG A 686 13.03 11.15 23.29
CA ARG A 686 13.04 11.07 21.82
C ARG A 686 14.34 11.64 21.27
N CYS A 687 14.81 11.12 20.13
CA CYS A 687 16.01 11.65 19.49
C CYS A 687 15.85 13.11 19.05
N ASP A 688 14.62 13.63 18.92
CA ASP A 688 14.39 15.06 18.74
C ASP A 688 14.71 15.91 19.99
N GLN A 689 15.14 15.34 21.10
CA GLN A 689 15.75 16.09 22.20
C GLN A 689 17.27 16.26 22.04
N LEU A 690 17.86 15.60 21.04
CA LEU A 690 19.30 15.64 20.76
C LEU A 690 19.65 16.71 19.71
N PHE A 691 20.77 17.39 19.95
CA PHE A 691 21.39 18.32 19.01
C PHE A 691 22.74 17.76 18.57
N VAL A 692 22.94 17.68 17.26
CA VAL A 692 24.22 17.32 16.65
C VAL A 692 24.75 18.56 15.94
N ARG A 693 25.93 19.03 16.33
CA ARG A 693 26.58 20.22 15.74
C ARG A 693 25.65 21.45 15.66
N GLY A 694 24.80 21.62 16.68
CA GLY A 694 23.83 22.72 16.76
C GLY A 694 22.50 22.48 16.02
N VAL A 695 22.33 21.34 15.35
CA VAL A 695 21.09 20.98 14.63
C VAL A 695 20.29 19.95 15.42
N ARG A 696 19.02 20.25 15.66
CA ARG A 696 18.07 19.35 16.32
C ARG A 696 17.72 18.18 15.39
N LEU A 697 17.80 16.95 15.87
CA LEU A 697 17.38 15.80 15.06
C LEU A 697 15.85 15.78 14.89
N PRO A 698 15.33 15.30 13.75
CA PRO A 698 13.91 15.05 13.59
C PRO A 698 13.49 13.73 14.26
N PHE A 699 12.20 13.60 14.61
CA PHE A 699 11.62 12.33 15.07
C PHE A 699 10.56 11.80 14.09
N VAL A 700 9.47 12.52 13.86
CA VAL A 700 8.48 12.19 12.82
C VAL A 700 8.01 13.45 12.12
N LYS A 701 7.49 13.32 10.90
CA LYS A 701 6.87 14.43 10.16
C LYS A 701 5.57 13.98 9.52
N PHE A 702 4.52 14.77 9.70
CA PHE A 702 3.20 14.45 9.15
C PHE A 702 2.85 15.35 7.95
N PRO A 703 2.09 14.84 6.97
CA PRO A 703 1.61 15.65 5.86
C PRO A 703 0.62 16.72 6.36
N ARG A 704 0.68 17.92 5.78
CA ARG A 704 -0.14 19.09 6.18
C ARG A 704 -1.65 18.85 6.08
N SER A 705 -2.08 17.92 5.23
CA SER A 705 -3.49 17.59 5.00
C SER A 705 -3.63 16.09 4.73
N PRO A 706 -3.62 15.25 5.77
CA PRO A 706 -3.53 13.79 5.63
C PRO A 706 -4.80 13.13 5.09
N ASN A 707 -5.98 13.75 5.25
CA ASN A 707 -7.28 13.12 4.97
C ASN A 707 -8.05 13.81 3.83
N LEU A 708 -7.39 14.63 3.01
CA LEU A 708 -8.02 15.28 1.84
C LEU A 708 -8.09 14.35 0.65
#